data_AF-A0A9P3F0S1-F1
#
_entry.id   AF-A0A9P3F0S1-F1
#
_cell.length_a   1.000
_cell.length_b   1.000
_cell.length_c   1.000
_cell.angle_alpha   90.00
_cell.angle_beta   90.00
_cell.angle_gamma   90.00
#
_symmetry.space_group_name_H-M   'P 1'
#
loop_
_entity.id
_entity.type
_entity.pdbx_description
1 polymer ?
#
loop_
_entity_poly.entity_id
_entity_poly.type
_entity_poly.pdbx_seq_one_letter_code
_entity_poly.pdbx_strand_id
1 'polypeptide(L)'
;MTPSNDISATYAVGSSTHGYQVQLRTDQITINQDLDSTKPSILIYAETVVIASDITLEAIETELGASVPRNLLICCNHLILGLDRISINVCGKSQHQAITDQTGADGENGGSIILCVESLEHDQLGHIGDDNKNHGLFLNAWGGEGGMGADMVEEGQAGKDGGNGGNGGTVKIFYGNGALTALKALRQDPPPKEPRWAAKARRLQNTLLAGLDDVYKGHSFEPTNLNALSNTVSDYRDLFTACSALQTSLTAMLSLQPPVPASLKTGGSNLLVELQKILLSSTGPSDSATIRSQAKDLAQGIDAFIQSGLSTSADELVSRINESMSTFNAQPDTQLDNELAAVERDCSAMISNMDTRARDHTVNVSKGHGGRAGNGDINVPPGKRGIDGSNGNVFVTDLQFSGSPEDLKIDEVIAQPDQCQMLLNTADNSFIKGDDSSRALAAGLYSRLTDRLAFVPALMDEGKEETALYQAYATAEENGLTVSTFTQLQSIYQQAGARLGLILTGRDLFGHDEYWVPRLSYQYFDDRYTELSAHLKEAEQKFSEYEDALNNSRSTKSFLEDSISVADTRAKNAEAQIAMLTDENGPMNTSKFQIGSFTPILKNKRGEIKGEVATIISDIQHSLNMDPGHFLDALSAIAMAPEKLNIGVQVFQAGMKTMTEAHSIKGEDVNTKYVVSQITQCGDTIQSLEEGYNTLSDGSIEVDDPGAAKLLMAENDLENLVTEFQSAIPEKHRDTLIKSLNEYVSYIKQRNNAVMTYNACIHLLYQAEKDKRYYTAQGQDLKSKKEEIDPTLPAITFWLKKSLNDLRLDCLRVLNYGGHALRFWGLVDIPLGFQGDGTFPDSIQINRYKDQLDNNKETGLNELSDPTMMIPGDDSNPKRGVFYKLTDGERNVLLDGLKDPDAPGYKIYQVVLQNIVPAYRTSVVDTNPFANCANVRIHQVRVWLPKARVTQPDGIPKLRVDFVQYGDETVVPTQWTPKDRPISIACRHASVGGWSTYNTRGIDSLDDITKATDMDVQDLAQGCFTNKSKMSAELMAPIGPFATWEITIYGRNHESVNFDQVDDVWVEFWVTAMKFKDRPSAKS
;
A
#
# COMPACT_ATOMS: atom_id res chain seq x y z
N MET A 1 33.06 -1.70 -18.26
CA MET A 1 32.08 -2.00 -17.18
C MET A 1 30.86 -2.59 -17.88
N THR A 2 30.21 -3.63 -17.35
CA THR A 2 28.95 -4.16 -17.94
C THR A 2 27.80 -3.78 -17.01
N PRO A 3 27.05 -2.68 -17.26
CA PRO A 3 25.84 -2.38 -16.52
C PRO A 3 24.67 -3.13 -17.19
N SER A 4 24.72 -4.47 -17.29
CA SER A 4 23.62 -5.23 -17.90
C SER A 4 22.67 -5.79 -16.83
N ASN A 5 21.42 -5.33 -16.90
CA ASN A 5 20.20 -5.66 -16.14
C ASN A 5 19.98 -4.88 -14.84
N ASP A 6 18.74 -4.47 -14.57
CA ASP A 6 18.27 -3.83 -13.31
C ASP A 6 18.54 -4.66 -12.04
N ILE A 7 19.12 -5.84 -12.20
CA ILE A 7 19.28 -6.87 -11.18
C ILE A 7 20.71 -6.89 -10.62
N SER A 8 21.72 -6.42 -11.37
CA SER A 8 23.12 -6.49 -10.92
C SER A 8 24.02 -5.39 -11.47
N ALA A 9 25.01 -4.98 -10.68
CA ALA A 9 26.08 -4.09 -11.13
C ALA A 9 27.41 -4.41 -10.43
N THR A 10 28.52 -4.19 -11.13
CA THR A 10 29.87 -4.29 -10.57
C THR A 10 30.77 -3.22 -11.14
N TYR A 11 31.45 -2.48 -10.27
CA TYR A 11 32.31 -1.36 -10.66
C TYR A 11 33.44 -1.14 -9.65
N ALA A 12 34.42 -0.31 -10.02
CA ALA A 12 35.51 0.08 -9.14
C ALA A 12 35.68 1.60 -9.13
N VAL A 13 35.99 2.17 -7.97
CA VAL A 13 36.20 3.62 -7.76
C VAL A 13 37.52 3.84 -7.00
N GLY A 14 38.17 4.98 -7.19
CA GLY A 14 39.39 5.36 -6.49
C GLY A 14 40.67 4.71 -7.01
N SER A 15 41.80 5.01 -6.36
CA SER A 15 43.15 4.56 -6.75
C SER A 15 43.42 3.10 -6.35
N SER A 16 44.64 2.61 -6.58
CA SER A 16 45.09 1.30 -6.07
C SER A 16 45.33 1.30 -4.55
N THR A 17 45.54 2.47 -3.94
CA THR A 17 45.82 2.63 -2.50
C THR A 17 44.57 2.93 -1.66
N HIS A 18 43.54 3.57 -2.23
CA HIS A 18 42.32 3.99 -1.54
C HIS A 18 41.05 3.69 -2.38
N GLY A 19 41.05 2.56 -3.08
CA GLY A 19 39.97 2.20 -4.00
C GLY A 19 39.00 1.15 -3.46
N TYR A 20 37.84 1.10 -4.10
CA TYR A 20 36.73 0.21 -3.77
C TYR A 20 36.36 -0.61 -5.01
N GLN A 21 36.06 -1.89 -4.82
CA GLN A 21 35.27 -2.69 -5.74
C GLN A 21 33.87 -2.86 -5.15
N VAL A 22 32.85 -2.51 -5.91
CA VAL A 22 31.46 -2.53 -5.46
C VAL A 22 30.68 -3.54 -6.27
N GLN A 23 29.88 -4.37 -5.59
CA GLN A 23 28.93 -5.31 -6.19
C GLN A 23 27.53 -5.04 -5.63
N LEU A 24 26.58 -4.76 -6.51
CA LEU A 24 25.18 -4.47 -6.15
C LEU A 24 24.27 -5.52 -6.80
N ARG A 25 23.31 -6.08 -6.05
CA ARG A 25 22.23 -6.93 -6.60
C ARG A 25 20.88 -6.71 -5.91
N THR A 26 19.80 -6.98 -6.64
CA THR A 26 18.42 -6.99 -6.09
C THR A 26 17.92 -8.39 -5.73
N ASP A 27 18.72 -9.41 -5.98
CA ASP A 27 18.43 -10.81 -5.74
C ASP A 27 19.59 -11.43 -4.93
N GLN A 28 20.25 -12.47 -5.46
CA GLN A 28 21.27 -13.24 -4.79
C GLN A 28 22.68 -12.98 -5.36
N ILE A 29 23.65 -12.75 -4.48
CA ILE A 29 25.09 -12.89 -4.76
C ILE A 29 25.58 -14.18 -4.11
N THR A 30 26.42 -14.94 -4.82
CA THR A 30 27.17 -16.05 -4.22
C THR A 30 28.64 -15.68 -4.20
N ILE A 31 29.26 -15.67 -3.03
CA ILE A 31 30.69 -15.43 -2.84
C ILE A 31 31.41 -16.71 -2.44
N ASN A 32 32.63 -16.89 -2.93
CA ASN A 32 33.47 -18.06 -2.71
C ASN A 32 34.95 -17.64 -2.57
N GLN A 33 35.85 -18.62 -2.52
CA GLN A 33 37.30 -18.41 -2.39
C GLN A 33 37.93 -17.53 -3.51
N ASP A 34 37.26 -17.38 -4.66
CA ASP A 34 37.75 -16.66 -5.83
C ASP A 34 37.34 -15.17 -5.82
N LEU A 35 37.13 -14.59 -4.63
CA LEU A 35 36.81 -13.17 -4.48
C LEU A 35 38.04 -12.29 -4.81
N ASP A 36 38.36 -12.21 -6.09
CA ASP A 36 39.51 -11.48 -6.61
C ASP A 36 39.19 -9.99 -6.80
N SER A 37 40.12 -9.16 -6.34
CA SER A 37 40.04 -7.70 -6.48
C SER A 37 41.44 -7.13 -6.48
N THR A 38 41.69 -6.15 -7.35
CA THR A 38 42.89 -5.32 -7.27
C THR A 38 42.71 -4.11 -6.36
N LYS A 39 41.53 -3.92 -5.76
CA LYS A 39 41.20 -2.81 -4.87
C LYS A 39 41.33 -3.22 -3.40
N PRO A 40 41.77 -2.32 -2.51
CA PRO A 40 41.92 -2.66 -1.09
C PRO A 40 40.59 -2.93 -0.40
N SER A 41 39.49 -2.32 -0.84
CA SER A 41 38.17 -2.51 -0.23
C SER A 41 37.18 -3.17 -1.20
N ILE A 42 36.41 -4.14 -0.72
CA ILE A 42 35.32 -4.81 -1.45
C ILE A 42 34.01 -4.53 -0.71
N LEU A 43 33.02 -3.98 -1.40
CA LEU A 43 31.70 -3.65 -0.87
C LEU A 43 30.64 -4.48 -1.61
N ILE A 44 29.83 -5.23 -0.88
CA ILE A 44 28.79 -6.11 -1.41
C ILE A 44 27.44 -5.69 -0.83
N TYR A 45 26.48 -5.37 -1.69
CA TYR A 45 25.10 -5.07 -1.32
C TYR A 45 24.14 -5.96 -2.12
N ALA A 46 23.37 -6.81 -1.45
CA ALA A 46 22.40 -7.70 -2.11
C ALA A 46 21.20 -8.05 -1.23
N GLU A 47 20.10 -8.53 -1.80
CA GLU A 47 18.99 -9.03 -0.98
C GLU A 47 19.35 -10.35 -0.29
N THR A 48 20.10 -11.21 -0.97
CA THR A 48 20.62 -12.44 -0.39
C THR A 48 22.10 -12.60 -0.71
N VAL A 49 22.91 -12.91 0.30
CA VAL A 49 24.31 -13.27 0.11
C VAL A 49 24.51 -14.72 0.54
N VAL A 50 24.98 -15.54 -0.40
CA VAL A 50 25.39 -16.92 -0.13
C VAL A 50 26.90 -16.97 -0.02
N ILE A 51 27.42 -17.38 1.14
CA ILE A 51 28.84 -17.68 1.29
C ILE A 51 29.01 -19.16 1.00
N ALA A 52 29.60 -19.51 -0.13
CA ALA A 52 29.67 -20.90 -0.58
C ALA A 52 30.88 -21.66 0.00
N SER A 53 31.93 -20.97 0.41
CA SER A 53 33.17 -21.56 0.94
C SER A 53 33.90 -20.59 1.86
N ASP A 54 34.95 -21.08 2.54
CA ASP A 54 35.89 -20.21 3.27
C ASP A 54 36.50 -19.16 2.32
N ILE A 55 36.69 -17.94 2.84
CA ILE A 55 37.24 -16.78 2.11
C ILE A 55 38.48 -16.32 2.85
N THR A 56 39.59 -16.06 2.14
CA THR A 56 40.80 -15.47 2.72
C THR A 56 41.28 -14.31 1.86
N LEU A 57 41.36 -13.12 2.46
CA LEU A 57 41.82 -11.89 1.84
C LEU A 57 43.09 -11.42 2.54
N GLU A 58 44.23 -11.63 1.89
CA GLU A 58 45.52 -11.12 2.36
C GLU A 58 45.76 -9.69 1.88
N ALA A 59 46.59 -8.95 2.63
CA ALA A 59 47.02 -7.61 2.23
C ALA A 59 47.60 -7.58 0.80
N ILE A 60 47.31 -6.51 0.06
CA ILE A 60 47.72 -6.35 -1.34
C ILE A 60 48.84 -5.34 -1.47
N GLU A 61 49.78 -5.61 -2.37
CA GLU A 61 50.82 -4.67 -2.73
C GLU A 61 50.29 -3.70 -3.80
N THR A 62 50.37 -2.42 -3.52
CA THR A 62 49.92 -1.37 -4.43
C THR A 62 50.94 -1.17 -5.55
N GLU A 63 50.55 -0.47 -6.62
CA GLU A 63 51.45 -0.13 -7.74
C GLU A 63 52.70 0.67 -7.31
N LEU A 64 52.66 1.29 -6.12
CA LEU A 64 53.76 2.02 -5.51
C LEU A 64 54.61 1.17 -4.55
N GLY A 65 54.35 -0.14 -4.45
CA GLY A 65 55.06 -1.09 -3.57
C GLY A 65 54.66 -0.99 -2.09
N ALA A 66 53.64 -0.21 -1.73
CA ALA A 66 53.12 -0.16 -0.38
C ALA A 66 52.11 -1.28 -0.17
N SER A 67 52.23 -2.04 0.92
CA SER A 67 51.22 -3.03 1.30
C SER A 67 50.04 -2.37 2.01
N VAL A 68 48.82 -2.74 1.62
CA VAL A 68 47.58 -2.18 2.15
C VAL A 68 46.68 -3.34 2.63
N PRO A 69 46.17 -3.28 3.88
CA PRO A 69 45.20 -4.24 4.40
C PRO A 69 43.93 -4.28 3.54
N ARG A 70 43.31 -5.45 3.45
CA ARG A 70 42.04 -5.64 2.74
C ARG A 70 40.84 -5.28 3.60
N ASN A 71 39.78 -4.77 3.01
CA ASN A 71 38.51 -4.57 3.73
C ASN A 71 37.38 -5.23 2.97
N LEU A 72 36.46 -5.88 3.69
CA LEU A 72 35.28 -6.51 3.13
C LEU A 72 34.05 -6.02 3.88
N LEU A 73 33.11 -5.43 3.16
CA LEU A 73 31.78 -5.09 3.64
C LEU A 73 30.75 -5.94 2.92
N ILE A 74 29.85 -6.58 3.68
CA ILE A 74 28.71 -7.34 3.19
C ILE A 74 27.46 -6.77 3.85
N CYS A 75 26.57 -6.16 3.06
CA CYS A 75 25.25 -5.72 3.47
C CYS A 75 24.18 -6.53 2.74
N CYS A 76 23.31 -7.21 3.49
CA CYS A 76 22.23 -7.97 2.90
C CYS A 76 20.99 -8.09 3.79
N ASN A 77 19.86 -8.44 3.18
CA ASN A 77 18.66 -8.77 3.94
C ASN A 77 18.76 -10.18 4.54
N HIS A 78 19.16 -11.17 3.73
CA HIS A 78 19.37 -12.55 4.17
C HIS A 78 20.79 -13.05 3.90
N LEU A 79 21.35 -13.77 4.86
CA LEU A 79 22.60 -14.49 4.74
C LEU A 79 22.33 -15.99 4.61
N ILE A 80 23.03 -16.69 3.72
CA ILE A 80 22.98 -18.15 3.60
C ILE A 80 24.40 -18.70 3.65
N LEU A 81 24.62 -19.69 4.52
CA LEU A 81 25.88 -20.41 4.61
C LEU A 81 25.80 -21.68 3.75
N GLY A 82 26.64 -21.78 2.72
CA GLY A 82 26.70 -22.95 1.82
C GLY A 82 27.34 -24.18 2.47
N LEU A 83 27.99 -24.01 3.62
CA LEU A 83 28.58 -25.06 4.43
C LEU A 83 28.16 -24.86 5.89
N ASP A 84 28.19 -25.97 6.63
CA ASP A 84 27.90 -26.05 8.06
C ASP A 84 28.88 -25.19 8.90
N ARG A 85 30.11 -25.01 8.43
CA ARG A 85 31.12 -24.10 8.98
C ARG A 85 31.72 -23.26 7.86
N ILE A 86 31.74 -21.94 8.03
CA ILE A 86 32.35 -21.00 7.10
C ILE A 86 33.24 -20.01 7.82
N SER A 87 34.41 -19.70 7.26
CA SER A 87 35.33 -18.68 7.77
C SER A 87 35.62 -17.60 6.71
N ILE A 88 35.47 -16.34 7.10
CA ILE A 88 35.97 -15.18 6.35
C ILE A 88 37.21 -14.65 7.08
N ASN A 89 38.35 -14.70 6.41
CA ASN A 89 39.64 -14.27 6.95
C ASN A 89 40.12 -13.03 6.20
N VAL A 90 40.47 -11.98 6.93
CA VAL A 90 41.11 -10.77 6.38
C VAL A 90 42.41 -10.55 7.15
N CYS A 91 43.50 -11.09 6.63
CA CYS A 91 44.77 -11.21 7.33
C CYS A 91 45.86 -10.29 6.78
N GLY A 92 46.67 -9.76 7.69
CA GLY A 92 47.94 -9.13 7.34
C GLY A 92 48.92 -10.18 6.83
N LYS A 93 49.75 -9.81 5.86
CA LYS A 93 50.78 -10.70 5.32
C LYS A 93 51.82 -11.02 6.39
N SER A 94 52.07 -12.31 6.58
CA SER A 94 53.13 -12.79 7.46
C SER A 94 54.47 -12.81 6.73
N GLN A 95 55.52 -12.34 7.38
CA GLN A 95 56.85 -12.26 6.76
C GLN A 95 57.64 -13.54 7.04
N HIS A 96 58.35 -14.02 6.02
CA HIS A 96 59.18 -15.21 6.14
C HIS A 96 60.60 -14.85 6.61
N GLN A 97 61.42 -15.87 6.86
CA GLN A 97 62.79 -15.73 7.37
C GLN A 97 63.63 -14.77 6.51
N ALA A 98 64.33 -13.84 7.15
CA ALA A 98 65.21 -12.91 6.46
C ALA A 98 66.29 -13.65 5.64
N ILE A 99 66.53 -13.19 4.41
CA ILE A 99 67.68 -13.64 3.60
C ILE A 99 68.95 -13.05 4.22
N THR A 100 70.05 -13.81 4.23
CA THR A 100 71.36 -13.53 4.88
C THR A 100 71.66 -12.05 5.16
N ASP A 101 72.00 -11.72 6.42
CA ASP A 101 72.39 -10.38 6.92
C ASP A 101 71.28 -9.31 7.01
N GLN A 102 70.00 -9.70 7.07
CA GLN A 102 68.86 -8.76 7.22
C GLN A 102 68.08 -8.93 8.53
N THR A 103 67.58 -7.80 9.05
CA THR A 103 66.52 -7.77 10.08
C THR A 103 65.24 -8.36 9.50
N GLY A 104 64.48 -9.09 10.31
CA GLY A 104 63.19 -9.62 9.91
C GLY A 104 62.23 -8.49 9.51
N ALA A 105 61.47 -8.67 8.43
CA ALA A 105 60.46 -7.71 8.02
C ALA A 105 59.27 -7.73 8.99
N ASP A 106 58.66 -6.58 9.22
CA ASP A 106 57.48 -6.47 10.08
C ASP A 106 56.27 -7.14 9.42
N GLY A 107 55.50 -7.88 10.22
CA GLY A 107 54.22 -8.44 9.84
C GLY A 107 53.21 -7.31 9.61
N GLU A 108 52.34 -7.49 8.62
CA GLU A 108 51.43 -6.43 8.22
C GLU A 108 50.15 -6.42 9.07
N ASN A 109 49.46 -5.28 9.14
CA ASN A 109 48.24 -5.17 9.90
C ASN A 109 47.10 -5.97 9.25
N GLY A 110 46.23 -6.55 10.09
CA GLY A 110 44.97 -7.12 9.66
C GLY A 110 44.03 -6.06 9.08
N GLY A 111 43.13 -6.51 8.23
CA GLY A 111 42.15 -5.65 7.58
C GLY A 111 40.83 -5.56 8.33
N SER A 112 39.75 -5.19 7.63
CA SER A 112 38.42 -5.04 8.26
C SER A 112 37.35 -5.94 7.64
N ILE A 113 36.48 -6.50 8.48
CA ILE A 113 35.26 -7.19 8.06
C ILE A 113 34.07 -6.44 8.64
N ILE A 114 33.14 -6.03 7.78
CA ILE A 114 31.88 -5.39 8.16
C ILE A 114 30.76 -6.27 7.63
N LEU A 115 29.92 -6.76 8.52
CA LEU A 115 28.76 -7.58 8.19
C LEU A 115 27.49 -6.84 8.64
N CYS A 116 26.60 -6.54 7.72
CA CYS A 116 25.29 -5.94 7.94
C CYS A 116 24.22 -6.90 7.42
N VAL A 117 23.41 -7.48 8.31
CA VAL A 117 22.37 -8.46 7.94
C VAL A 117 21.04 -8.06 8.56
N GLU A 118 20.04 -7.71 7.75
CA GLU A 118 18.76 -7.22 8.27
C GLU A 118 17.93 -8.29 8.98
N SER A 119 18.09 -9.56 8.57
CA SER A 119 17.45 -10.70 9.19
C SER A 119 18.49 -11.81 9.40
N LEU A 120 19.19 -11.74 10.53
CA LEU A 120 20.20 -12.72 10.91
C LEU A 120 19.59 -13.80 11.81
N GLU A 121 19.80 -15.06 11.47
CA GLU A 121 19.31 -16.19 12.26
C GLU A 121 20.35 -16.65 13.30
N HIS A 122 19.89 -17.28 14.38
CA HIS A 122 20.77 -17.64 15.49
C HIS A 122 21.82 -18.67 15.11
N ASP A 123 21.46 -19.66 14.29
CA ASP A 123 22.32 -20.77 13.85
C ASP A 123 23.41 -20.34 12.86
N GLN A 124 23.21 -19.21 12.16
CA GLN A 124 24.17 -18.63 11.24
C GLN A 124 25.41 -18.06 11.93
N LEU A 125 25.31 -17.70 13.22
CA LEU A 125 26.46 -17.23 14.01
C LEU A 125 27.33 -18.41 14.48
N GLY A 126 28.61 -18.15 14.74
CA GLY A 126 29.55 -19.17 15.21
C GLY A 126 29.07 -19.85 16.50
N HIS A 127 29.10 -21.18 16.55
CA HIS A 127 28.80 -21.98 17.74
C HIS A 127 29.50 -23.33 17.77
N ILE A 128 29.45 -23.97 18.94
CA ILE A 128 29.82 -25.37 19.11
C ILE A 128 28.53 -26.19 19.09
N GLY A 129 28.43 -27.14 18.16
CA GLY A 129 27.29 -28.03 18.03
C GLY A 129 27.34 -29.19 19.03
N ASP A 130 26.28 -30.00 19.07
CA ASP A 130 26.18 -31.18 19.94
C ASP A 130 27.26 -32.23 19.65
N ASP A 131 27.81 -32.22 18.44
CA ASP A 131 28.93 -33.08 18.04
C ASP A 131 30.31 -32.53 18.46
N ASN A 132 30.32 -31.43 19.22
CA ASN A 132 31.49 -30.70 19.70
C ASN A 132 32.38 -30.17 18.55
N LYS A 133 31.81 -29.90 17.38
CA LYS A 133 32.46 -29.18 16.28
C LYS A 133 31.98 -27.74 16.19
N ASN A 134 32.72 -26.95 15.44
CA ASN A 134 32.38 -25.56 15.14
C ASN A 134 31.42 -25.50 13.95
N HIS A 135 30.32 -24.78 14.10
CA HIS A 135 29.27 -24.56 13.11
C HIS A 135 28.99 -23.06 12.97
N GLY A 136 28.38 -22.65 11.85
CA GLY A 136 28.05 -21.27 11.54
C GLY A 136 29.21 -20.47 10.94
N LEU A 137 29.09 -19.15 10.99
CA LEU A 137 30.05 -18.20 10.44
C LEU A 137 31.14 -17.83 11.45
N PHE A 138 32.37 -17.70 10.96
CA PHE A 138 33.53 -17.21 11.70
C PHE A 138 34.19 -16.05 10.93
N LEU A 139 34.42 -14.92 11.60
CA LEU A 139 35.00 -13.70 11.05
C LEU A 139 36.36 -13.44 11.72
N ASN A 140 37.42 -13.55 10.94
CA ASN A 140 38.80 -13.51 11.42
C ASN A 140 39.54 -12.32 10.81
N ALA A 141 40.04 -11.39 11.63
CA ALA A 141 40.84 -10.26 11.18
C ALA A 141 42.19 -10.20 11.91
N TRP A 142 43.19 -10.89 11.37
CA TRP A 142 44.46 -11.14 12.07
C TRP A 142 45.60 -10.25 11.58
N GLY A 143 46.47 -9.85 12.51
CA GLY A 143 47.78 -9.28 12.17
C GLY A 143 48.74 -10.35 11.67
N GLY A 144 49.56 -10.01 10.68
CA GLY A 144 50.60 -10.87 10.15
C GLY A 144 51.75 -11.08 11.14
N GLU A 145 52.40 -12.24 11.07
CA GLU A 145 53.57 -12.52 11.91
C GLU A 145 54.83 -11.77 11.41
N GLY A 146 55.64 -11.31 12.34
CA GLY A 146 56.92 -10.68 12.06
C GLY A 146 57.96 -11.71 11.60
N GLY A 147 58.77 -11.33 10.62
CA GLY A 147 59.81 -12.18 10.05
C GLY A 147 60.92 -12.47 11.05
N MET A 148 61.52 -13.65 10.94
CA MET A 148 62.69 -14.00 11.76
C MET A 148 63.92 -13.21 11.31
N GLY A 149 64.68 -12.69 12.27
CA GLY A 149 65.98 -12.07 12.01
C GLY A 149 67.00 -13.09 11.50
N ALA A 150 67.91 -12.66 10.62
CA ALA A 150 68.95 -13.54 10.09
C ALA A 150 69.94 -13.99 11.18
N ASP A 151 70.22 -15.30 11.18
CA ASP A 151 71.35 -15.87 11.93
C ASP A 151 72.66 -15.45 11.26
N MET A 152 73.64 -15.04 12.05
CA MET A 152 74.93 -14.56 11.54
C MET A 152 75.99 -15.64 11.69
N VAL A 153 76.70 -15.91 10.60
CA VAL A 153 77.77 -16.92 10.51
C VAL A 153 79.17 -16.32 10.38
N GLU A 154 79.29 -15.00 10.26
CA GLU A 154 80.58 -14.30 10.21
C GLU A 154 81.08 -13.93 11.62
N GLU A 155 82.39 -14.08 11.83
CA GLU A 155 83.02 -13.95 13.14
C GLU A 155 82.82 -12.55 13.74
N GLY A 156 82.25 -12.49 14.95
CA GLY A 156 82.05 -11.23 15.69
C GLY A 156 80.77 -10.44 15.37
N GLN A 157 79.85 -10.96 14.54
CA GLN A 157 78.58 -10.28 14.21
C GLN A 157 77.41 -10.72 15.11
N ALA A 158 76.62 -9.75 15.57
CA ALA A 158 75.40 -10.00 16.35
C ALA A 158 74.26 -10.45 15.44
N GLY A 159 73.42 -11.35 15.94
CA GLY A 159 72.20 -11.77 15.23
C GLY A 159 71.30 -10.58 14.92
N LYS A 160 70.58 -10.63 13.80
CA LYS A 160 69.68 -9.52 13.44
C LYS A 160 68.39 -9.58 14.24
N ASP A 161 67.78 -8.42 14.43
CA ASP A 161 66.49 -8.31 15.10
C ASP A 161 65.40 -9.03 14.27
N GLY A 162 64.41 -9.60 14.94
CA GLY A 162 63.18 -10.06 14.30
C GLY A 162 62.25 -8.89 14.02
N GLY A 163 61.40 -9.02 13.00
CA GLY A 163 60.38 -8.03 12.66
C GLY A 163 59.25 -8.01 13.68
N ASN A 164 58.61 -6.87 13.87
CA ASN A 164 57.43 -6.75 14.72
C ASN A 164 56.24 -7.50 14.11
N GLY A 165 55.31 -7.96 14.95
CA GLY A 165 54.03 -8.50 14.49
C GLY A 165 53.06 -7.38 14.12
N GLY A 166 52.20 -7.64 13.14
CA GLY A 166 51.14 -6.71 12.74
C GLY A 166 50.02 -6.61 13.76
N ASN A 167 49.31 -5.48 13.78
CA ASN A 167 48.13 -5.32 14.61
C ASN A 167 46.97 -6.15 14.06
N GLY A 168 46.11 -6.67 14.95
CA GLY A 168 44.84 -7.26 14.58
C GLY A 168 43.91 -6.24 13.91
N GLY A 169 42.98 -6.75 13.10
CA GLY A 169 42.08 -5.94 12.29
C GLY A 169 40.82 -5.48 13.03
N THR A 170 39.79 -5.08 12.28
CA THR A 170 38.49 -4.68 12.87
C THR A 170 37.37 -5.57 12.35
N VAL A 171 36.49 -6.03 13.24
CA VAL A 171 35.26 -6.70 12.84
C VAL A 171 34.05 -5.93 13.39
N LYS A 172 33.12 -5.58 12.51
CA LYS A 172 31.85 -4.94 12.84
C LYS A 172 30.70 -5.84 12.38
N ILE A 173 29.77 -6.14 13.29
CA ILE A 173 28.54 -6.88 12.98
C ILE A 173 27.36 -5.98 13.33
N PHE A 174 26.60 -5.63 12.30
CA PHE A 174 25.32 -4.95 12.39
C PHE A 174 24.25 -5.97 12.00
N TYR A 175 23.27 -6.23 12.86
CA TYR A 175 22.26 -7.23 12.51
C TYR A 175 20.88 -6.89 13.02
N GLY A 176 19.86 -7.13 12.19
CA GLY A 176 18.48 -7.09 12.63
C GLY A 176 18.08 -8.43 13.25
N ASN A 177 17.19 -8.35 14.23
CA ASN A 177 16.76 -9.49 15.03
C ASN A 177 15.22 -9.50 15.10
N GLY A 178 14.60 -10.59 14.62
CA GLY A 178 13.15 -10.77 14.69
C GLY A 178 12.61 -10.72 16.12
N ALA A 179 13.38 -11.15 17.13
CA ALA A 179 13.02 -11.07 18.54
C ALA A 179 12.99 -9.61 19.05
N LEU A 180 13.86 -8.72 18.54
CA LEU A 180 13.82 -7.30 18.87
C LEU A 180 12.60 -6.62 18.26
N THR A 181 12.29 -6.93 17.00
CA THR A 181 11.07 -6.44 16.33
C THR A 181 9.83 -6.91 17.07
N ALA A 182 9.77 -8.19 17.45
CA ALA A 182 8.68 -8.74 18.24
C ALA A 182 8.58 -8.07 19.61
N LEU A 183 9.70 -7.91 20.33
CA LEU A 183 9.74 -7.25 21.64
C LEU A 183 9.23 -5.80 21.57
N LYS A 184 9.65 -5.05 20.55
CA LYS A 184 9.14 -3.70 20.29
C LYS A 184 7.64 -3.73 20.03
N ALA A 185 7.16 -4.65 19.19
CA ALA A 185 5.75 -4.73 18.87
C ALA A 185 4.90 -5.15 20.09
N LEU A 186 5.41 -6.00 20.97
CA LEU A 186 4.80 -6.36 22.27
C LEU A 186 4.76 -5.16 23.22
N ARG A 187 5.82 -4.33 23.22
CA ARG A 187 5.95 -3.13 24.08
C ARG A 187 5.36 -1.85 23.50
N GLN A 188 5.00 -1.83 22.21
CA GLN A 188 4.40 -0.67 21.56
C GLN A 188 3.07 -0.36 22.25
N ASP A 189 3.09 0.78 22.94
CA ASP A 189 2.03 1.40 23.76
C ASP A 189 0.71 1.48 22.97
N PRO A 190 -0.43 0.95 23.46
CA PRO A 190 -1.71 1.34 22.89
C PRO A 190 -1.95 2.83 23.14
N PRO A 191 -2.76 3.53 22.32
CA PRO A 191 -3.19 4.89 22.66
C PRO A 191 -3.80 4.92 24.07
N PRO A 192 -3.66 6.05 24.80
CA PRO A 192 -4.04 6.21 26.22
C PRO A 192 -5.53 6.02 26.56
N LYS A 193 -6.33 5.45 25.66
CA LYS A 193 -7.78 5.21 25.79
C LYS A 193 -8.21 3.75 25.70
N GLU A 194 -7.32 2.81 25.37
CA GLU A 194 -7.64 1.37 25.48
C GLU A 194 -6.75 0.70 26.52
N PRO A 195 -7.37 0.18 27.58
CA PRO A 195 -7.27 -1.27 27.71
C PRO A 195 -8.60 -1.86 28.15
N ARG A 196 -9.22 -2.65 27.26
CA ARG A 196 -10.09 -3.76 27.65
C ARG A 196 -9.30 -5.03 27.38
N TRP A 197 -9.29 -5.98 28.31
CA TRP A 197 -8.55 -7.25 28.13
C TRP A 197 -8.89 -7.96 26.81
N ALA A 198 -10.12 -7.77 26.31
CA ALA A 198 -10.59 -8.32 25.05
C ALA A 198 -9.90 -7.71 23.82
N ALA A 199 -9.72 -6.38 23.80
CA ALA A 199 -8.99 -5.69 22.73
C ALA A 199 -7.52 -6.13 22.70
N LYS A 200 -6.91 -6.28 23.89
CA LYS A 200 -5.54 -6.77 24.03
C LYS A 200 -5.37 -8.20 23.52
N ALA A 201 -6.24 -9.13 23.92
CA ALA A 201 -6.21 -10.51 23.45
C ALA A 201 -6.38 -10.58 21.92
N ARG A 202 -7.30 -9.80 21.36
CA ARG A 202 -7.53 -9.76 19.91
C ARG A 202 -6.32 -9.22 19.13
N ARG A 203 -5.71 -8.13 19.59
CA ARG A 203 -4.47 -7.59 18.99
C ARG A 203 -3.37 -8.65 18.96
N LEU A 204 -3.15 -9.33 20.08
CA LEU A 204 -2.13 -10.37 20.17
C LEU A 204 -2.39 -11.49 19.14
N GLN A 205 -3.63 -11.95 19.03
CA GLN A 205 -4.02 -12.98 18.07
C GLN A 205 -3.78 -12.57 16.61
N ASN A 206 -4.26 -11.38 16.23
CA ASN A 206 -4.33 -10.98 14.82
C ASN A 206 -3.01 -10.38 14.32
N THR A 207 -2.17 -9.86 15.22
CA THR A 207 -1.01 -9.03 14.84
C THR A 207 0.34 -9.64 15.21
N LEU A 208 0.41 -10.41 16.30
CA LEU A 208 1.70 -10.73 16.94
C LEU A 208 2.01 -12.23 17.01
N LEU A 209 1.02 -13.07 17.32
CA LEU A 209 1.25 -14.50 17.56
C LEU A 209 1.79 -15.24 16.34
N ALA A 210 1.29 -14.95 15.13
CA ALA A 210 1.74 -15.62 13.91
C ALA A 210 3.23 -15.38 13.62
N GLY A 211 3.72 -14.14 13.80
CA GLY A 211 5.13 -13.81 13.57
C GLY A 211 6.07 -14.30 14.68
N LEU A 212 5.55 -14.53 15.89
CA LEU A 212 6.35 -15.02 17.02
C LEU A 212 6.80 -16.47 16.85
N ASP A 213 6.01 -17.31 16.18
CA ASP A 213 6.38 -18.71 15.94
C ASP A 213 7.67 -18.81 15.10
N ASP A 214 7.77 -17.99 14.04
CA ASP A 214 8.97 -17.91 13.21
C ASP A 214 10.17 -17.35 14.01
N VAL A 215 9.94 -16.40 14.91
CA VAL A 215 10.99 -15.88 15.80
C VAL A 215 11.54 -16.97 16.73
N TYR A 216 10.67 -17.76 17.36
CA TYR A 216 11.10 -18.85 18.25
C TYR A 216 11.87 -19.92 17.48
N LYS A 217 11.38 -20.31 16.29
CA LYS A 217 12.05 -21.26 15.40
C LYS A 217 13.44 -20.77 14.98
N GLY A 218 13.54 -19.53 14.51
CA GLY A 218 14.82 -18.92 14.08
C GLY A 218 15.85 -18.77 15.21
N HIS A 219 15.42 -18.84 16.47
CA HIS A 219 16.29 -18.79 17.65
C HIS A 219 16.48 -20.14 18.34
N SER A 220 15.91 -21.23 17.82
CA SER A 220 15.92 -22.55 18.46
C SER A 220 15.44 -22.51 19.93
N PHE A 221 14.44 -21.67 20.22
CA PHE A 221 13.87 -21.52 21.56
C PHE A 221 12.63 -22.39 21.71
N GLU A 222 12.48 -23.04 22.86
CA GLU A 222 11.28 -23.83 23.17
C GLU A 222 10.05 -22.93 23.30
N PRO A 223 8.97 -23.14 22.51
CA PRO A 223 7.81 -22.25 22.47
C PRO A 223 6.86 -22.44 23.66
N THR A 224 7.37 -22.78 24.85
CA THR A 224 6.53 -23.08 26.02
C THR A 224 5.71 -21.87 26.45
N ASN A 225 6.34 -20.69 26.60
CA ASN A 225 5.65 -19.46 26.97
C ASN A 225 4.80 -18.90 25.82
N LEU A 226 5.24 -19.07 24.57
CA LEU A 226 4.44 -18.71 23.39
C LEU A 226 3.13 -19.52 23.32
N ASN A 227 3.20 -20.83 23.55
CA ASN A 227 2.03 -21.70 23.59
C ASN A 227 1.11 -21.33 24.75
N ALA A 228 1.64 -21.01 25.93
CA ALA A 228 0.85 -20.56 27.07
C ALA A 228 0.12 -19.23 26.78
N LEU A 229 0.81 -18.27 26.16
CA LEU A 229 0.21 -17.01 25.70
C LEU A 229 -0.87 -17.27 24.65
N SER A 230 -0.59 -18.09 23.64
CA SER A 230 -1.54 -18.42 22.57
C SER A 230 -2.82 -19.07 23.11
N ASN A 231 -2.69 -20.02 24.04
CA ASN A 231 -3.83 -20.64 24.71
C ASN A 231 -4.63 -19.61 25.51
N THR A 232 -3.96 -18.75 26.29
CA THR A 232 -4.62 -17.70 27.09
C THR A 232 -5.36 -16.69 26.21
N VAL A 233 -4.75 -16.28 25.09
CA VAL A 233 -5.34 -15.39 24.10
C VAL A 233 -6.59 -16.03 23.46
N SER A 234 -6.51 -17.30 23.07
CA SER A 234 -7.66 -18.04 22.53
C SER A 234 -8.78 -18.16 23.56
N ASP A 235 -8.45 -18.48 24.81
CA ASP A 235 -9.43 -18.58 25.89
C ASP A 235 -10.16 -17.26 26.14
N TYR A 236 -9.42 -16.16 26.16
CA TYR A 236 -9.98 -14.82 26.35
C TYR A 236 -10.83 -14.40 25.15
N ARG A 237 -10.41 -14.70 23.92
CA ARG A 237 -11.25 -14.47 22.73
C ARG A 237 -12.59 -15.20 22.85
N ASP A 238 -12.55 -16.49 23.16
CA ASP A 238 -13.76 -17.31 23.25
C ASP A 238 -14.66 -16.89 24.41
N LEU A 239 -14.06 -16.40 25.51
CA LEU A 239 -14.78 -15.77 26.61
C LEU A 239 -15.49 -14.49 26.16
N PHE A 240 -14.79 -13.61 25.43
CA PHE A 240 -15.38 -12.38 24.92
C PHE A 240 -16.59 -12.68 24.02
N THR A 241 -16.44 -13.60 23.06
CA THR A 241 -17.54 -14.03 22.19
C THR A 241 -18.74 -14.55 22.98
N ALA A 242 -18.51 -15.38 24.00
CA ALA A 242 -19.58 -15.90 24.84
C ALA A 242 -20.28 -14.79 25.66
N CYS A 243 -19.51 -13.88 26.25
CA CYS A 243 -20.05 -12.75 27.01
C CYS A 243 -20.82 -11.77 26.13
N SER A 244 -20.34 -11.48 24.93
CA SER A 244 -21.05 -10.63 23.96
C SER A 244 -22.36 -11.28 23.50
N ALA A 245 -22.37 -12.59 23.23
CA ALA A 245 -23.60 -13.31 22.91
C ALA A 245 -24.63 -13.22 24.05
N LEU A 246 -24.20 -13.44 25.30
CA LEU A 246 -25.07 -13.29 26.47
C LEU A 246 -25.59 -11.85 26.61
N GLN A 247 -24.75 -10.84 26.38
CA GLN A 247 -25.14 -9.43 26.42
C GLN A 247 -26.25 -9.14 25.41
N THR A 248 -26.11 -9.67 24.19
CA THR A 248 -27.11 -9.55 23.12
C THR A 248 -28.42 -10.22 23.52
N SER A 249 -28.39 -11.48 23.96
CA SER A 249 -29.59 -12.22 24.41
C SER A 249 -30.30 -11.51 25.57
N LEU A 250 -29.56 -11.03 26.57
CA LEU A 250 -30.11 -10.26 27.70
C LEU A 250 -30.78 -8.96 27.21
N THR A 251 -30.13 -8.23 26.32
CA THR A 251 -30.66 -6.96 25.77
C THR A 251 -31.93 -7.20 24.95
N ALA A 252 -31.96 -8.27 24.14
CA ALA A 252 -33.14 -8.68 23.39
C ALA A 252 -34.30 -9.03 24.34
N MET A 253 -34.04 -9.87 25.36
CA MET A 253 -35.05 -10.25 26.36
C MET A 253 -35.63 -9.04 27.10
N LEU A 254 -34.78 -8.08 27.50
CA LEU A 254 -35.20 -6.88 28.23
C LEU A 254 -36.01 -5.90 27.37
N SER A 255 -35.91 -6.02 26.04
CA SER A 255 -36.56 -5.15 25.06
C SER A 255 -37.90 -5.69 24.52
N LEU A 256 -38.33 -6.88 24.94
CA LEU A 256 -39.53 -7.55 24.42
C LEU A 256 -40.86 -6.84 24.74
N GLN A 257 -41.83 -6.98 23.82
CA GLN A 257 -43.26 -6.69 24.05
C GLN A 257 -44.14 -7.92 23.71
N PRO A 258 -45.01 -8.39 24.64
CA PRO A 258 -45.30 -7.84 25.97
C PRO A 258 -44.14 -8.02 26.97
N PRO A 259 -44.08 -7.18 28.02
CA PRO A 259 -42.94 -7.14 28.93
C PRO A 259 -42.76 -8.45 29.70
N VAL A 260 -41.50 -8.88 29.82
CA VAL A 260 -41.09 -10.04 30.60
C VAL A 260 -41.44 -9.90 32.10
N PRO A 261 -41.59 -11.02 32.84
CA PRO A 261 -41.87 -10.99 34.28
C PRO A 261 -40.90 -10.11 35.07
N ALA A 262 -41.39 -9.43 36.10
CA ALA A 262 -40.60 -8.44 36.87
C ALA A 262 -39.34 -9.04 37.51
N SER A 263 -39.41 -10.27 38.02
CA SER A 263 -38.26 -11.00 38.58
C SER A 263 -37.18 -11.24 37.54
N LEU A 264 -37.57 -11.65 36.33
CA LEU A 264 -36.66 -11.89 35.21
C LEU A 264 -36.06 -10.58 34.68
N LYS A 265 -36.85 -9.51 34.64
CA LYS A 265 -36.37 -8.16 34.29
C LYS A 265 -35.29 -7.69 35.25
N THR A 266 -35.53 -7.79 36.56
CA THR A 266 -34.57 -7.39 37.60
C THR A 266 -33.31 -8.25 37.55
N GLY A 267 -33.45 -9.58 37.49
CA GLY A 267 -32.31 -10.50 37.38
C GLY A 267 -31.47 -10.24 36.12
N GLY A 268 -32.12 -10.13 34.96
CA GLY A 268 -31.46 -9.86 33.69
C GLY A 268 -30.75 -8.51 33.65
N SER A 269 -31.34 -7.45 34.21
CA SER A 269 -30.70 -6.13 34.30
C SER A 269 -29.48 -6.15 35.22
N ASN A 270 -29.55 -6.82 36.36
CA ASN A 270 -28.41 -6.94 37.28
C ASN A 270 -27.26 -7.73 36.64
N LEU A 271 -27.57 -8.85 35.98
CA LEU A 271 -26.57 -9.64 35.27
C LEU A 271 -25.94 -8.86 34.12
N LEU A 272 -26.74 -8.09 33.36
CA LEU A 272 -26.25 -7.22 32.30
C LEU A 272 -25.23 -6.19 32.82
N VAL A 273 -25.48 -5.61 34.01
CA VAL A 273 -24.55 -4.66 34.65
C VAL A 273 -23.23 -5.35 35.04
N GLU A 274 -23.27 -6.53 35.66
CA GLU A 274 -22.04 -7.26 36.01
C GLU A 274 -21.27 -7.73 34.77
N LEU A 275 -21.98 -8.20 33.75
CA LEU A 275 -21.41 -8.56 32.46
C LEU A 275 -20.73 -7.37 31.79
N GLN A 276 -21.36 -6.19 31.83
CA GLN A 276 -20.76 -4.95 31.33
C GLN A 276 -19.50 -4.58 32.10
N LYS A 277 -19.44 -4.78 33.43
CA LYS A 277 -18.20 -4.54 34.20
C LYS A 277 -17.07 -5.47 33.75
N ILE A 278 -17.35 -6.74 33.49
CA ILE A 278 -16.35 -7.68 32.94
C ILE A 278 -15.87 -7.22 31.57
N LEU A 279 -16.79 -6.90 30.65
CA LEU A 279 -16.46 -6.49 29.29
C LEU A 279 -15.70 -5.15 29.21
N LEU A 280 -15.94 -4.25 30.16
CA LEU A 280 -15.30 -2.93 30.23
C LEU A 280 -14.05 -2.91 31.11
N SER A 281 -13.70 -4.02 31.77
CA SER A 281 -12.53 -4.10 32.64
C SER A 281 -11.22 -4.03 31.86
N SER A 282 -10.21 -3.42 32.48
CA SER A 282 -8.84 -3.38 31.94
C SER A 282 -8.11 -4.72 32.01
N THR A 283 -8.55 -5.61 32.90
CA THR A 283 -7.96 -6.92 33.17
C THR A 283 -9.03 -8.00 33.00
N GLY A 284 -8.61 -9.19 32.55
CA GLY A 284 -9.54 -10.31 32.34
C GLY A 284 -10.05 -10.88 33.65
N PRO A 285 -11.09 -11.72 33.63
CA PRO A 285 -11.60 -12.34 34.86
C PRO A 285 -10.84 -13.63 35.22
N SER A 286 -10.66 -13.86 36.52
CA SER A 286 -9.94 -15.01 37.11
C SER A 286 -10.53 -16.41 36.88
N ASP A 287 -11.75 -16.52 36.36
CA ASP A 287 -12.44 -17.81 36.10
C ASP A 287 -13.04 -17.84 34.69
N SER A 288 -12.21 -17.49 33.70
CA SER A 288 -12.61 -17.33 32.29
C SER A 288 -13.35 -18.55 31.72
N ALA A 289 -12.92 -19.78 32.05
CA ALA A 289 -13.55 -21.00 31.57
C ALA A 289 -14.98 -21.18 32.10
N THR A 290 -15.19 -20.95 33.40
CA THR A 290 -16.51 -21.09 34.04
C THR A 290 -17.45 -19.99 33.57
N ILE A 291 -16.97 -18.74 33.49
CA ILE A 291 -17.76 -17.60 32.96
C ILE A 291 -18.16 -17.87 31.52
N ARG A 292 -17.23 -18.34 30.67
CA ARG A 292 -17.51 -18.68 29.27
C ARG A 292 -18.60 -19.76 29.15
N SER A 293 -18.52 -20.83 29.95
CA SER A 293 -19.54 -21.89 29.95
C SER A 293 -20.90 -21.35 30.36
N GLN A 294 -20.97 -20.63 31.49
CA GLN A 294 -22.23 -20.07 31.97
C GLN A 294 -22.80 -19.02 31.02
N ALA A 295 -21.96 -18.20 30.39
CA ALA A 295 -22.39 -17.23 29.40
C ALA A 295 -23.06 -17.90 28.20
N LYS A 296 -22.44 -18.96 27.66
CA LYS A 296 -23.02 -19.76 26.57
C LYS A 296 -24.34 -20.41 26.99
N ASP A 297 -24.35 -21.06 28.15
CA ASP A 297 -25.53 -21.77 28.65
C ASP A 297 -26.70 -20.81 28.89
N LEU A 298 -26.43 -19.63 29.48
CA LEU A 298 -27.44 -18.61 29.73
C LEU A 298 -27.94 -17.96 28.44
N ALA A 299 -27.06 -17.63 27.49
CA ALA A 299 -27.46 -17.08 26.20
C ALA A 299 -28.44 -18.03 25.50
N GLN A 300 -28.07 -19.32 25.39
CA GLN A 300 -28.95 -20.35 24.84
C GLN A 300 -30.28 -20.49 25.61
N GLY A 301 -30.23 -20.43 26.93
CA GLY A 301 -31.43 -20.48 27.77
C GLY A 301 -32.37 -19.30 27.57
N ILE A 302 -31.81 -18.09 27.43
CA ILE A 302 -32.57 -16.87 27.13
C ILE A 302 -33.14 -16.95 25.72
N ASP A 303 -32.35 -17.34 24.72
CA ASP A 303 -32.81 -17.44 23.34
C ASP A 303 -33.94 -18.47 23.19
N ALA A 304 -33.82 -19.63 23.84
CA ALA A 304 -34.88 -20.64 23.89
C ALA A 304 -36.15 -20.10 24.57
N PHE A 305 -36.01 -19.34 25.66
CA PHE A 305 -37.13 -18.70 26.33
C PHE A 305 -37.83 -17.68 25.41
N ILE A 306 -37.07 -16.85 24.69
CA ILE A 306 -37.59 -15.91 23.70
C ILE A 306 -38.32 -16.66 22.57
N GLN A 307 -37.69 -17.68 21.99
CA GLN A 307 -38.23 -18.49 20.89
C GLN A 307 -39.53 -19.23 21.27
N SER A 308 -39.68 -19.60 22.53
CA SER A 308 -40.88 -20.26 23.03
C SER A 308 -42.13 -19.36 23.09
N GLY A 309 -42.01 -18.08 22.75
CA GLY A 309 -43.08 -17.09 22.95
C GLY A 309 -43.38 -16.90 24.43
N LEU A 310 -42.36 -16.99 25.30
CA LEU A 310 -42.46 -16.88 26.76
C LEU A 310 -43.28 -18.01 27.42
N SER A 311 -43.41 -19.17 26.77
CA SER A 311 -44.16 -20.32 27.30
C SER A 311 -43.33 -21.24 28.21
N THR A 312 -42.00 -21.14 28.16
CA THR A 312 -41.09 -21.84 29.07
C THR A 312 -41.08 -21.19 30.47
N SER A 313 -40.77 -21.95 31.53
CA SER A 313 -40.82 -21.44 32.92
C SER A 313 -39.83 -20.29 33.15
N ALA A 314 -40.33 -19.07 33.32
CA ALA A 314 -39.51 -17.91 33.66
C ALA A 314 -38.77 -18.08 35.00
N ASP A 315 -39.32 -18.88 35.93
CA ASP A 315 -38.72 -19.12 37.24
C ASP A 315 -37.42 -19.93 37.13
N GLU A 316 -37.33 -20.85 36.17
CA GLU A 316 -36.12 -21.63 35.92
C GLU A 316 -34.99 -20.75 35.39
N LEU A 317 -35.32 -19.85 34.45
CA LEU A 317 -34.36 -18.89 33.92
C LEU A 317 -33.91 -17.88 34.98
N VAL A 318 -34.81 -17.43 35.85
CA VAL A 318 -34.48 -16.59 37.01
C VAL A 318 -33.51 -17.32 37.96
N SER A 319 -33.73 -18.61 38.24
CA SER A 319 -32.81 -19.40 39.09
C SER A 319 -31.42 -19.45 38.47
N ARG A 320 -31.32 -19.77 37.18
CA ARG A 320 -30.04 -19.85 36.46
C ARG A 320 -29.30 -18.52 36.41
N ILE A 321 -30.02 -17.42 36.18
CA ILE A 321 -29.44 -16.05 36.24
C ILE A 321 -28.89 -15.77 37.63
N ASN A 322 -29.67 -16.03 38.68
CA ASN A 322 -29.27 -15.76 40.07
C ASN A 322 -28.08 -16.64 40.51
N GLU A 323 -28.04 -17.90 40.11
CA GLU A 323 -26.92 -18.81 40.37
C GLU A 323 -25.63 -18.31 39.73
N SER A 324 -25.73 -17.77 38.50
CA SER A 324 -24.58 -17.29 37.73
C SER A 324 -24.06 -15.93 38.21
N MET A 325 -24.87 -15.11 38.90
CA MET A 325 -24.46 -13.77 39.40
C MET A 325 -23.16 -13.79 40.20
N SER A 326 -22.92 -14.84 41.00
CA SER A 326 -21.69 -14.97 41.79
C SER A 326 -20.44 -15.18 40.91
N THR A 327 -20.59 -15.88 39.78
CA THR A 327 -19.53 -16.14 38.81
C THR A 327 -19.22 -14.92 37.95
N PHE A 328 -20.23 -14.14 37.54
CA PHE A 328 -20.03 -12.87 36.82
C PHE A 328 -19.52 -11.73 37.70
N ASN A 329 -19.44 -11.93 39.02
CA ASN A 329 -18.74 -11.05 39.96
C ASN A 329 -17.29 -11.51 40.21
N ALA A 330 -16.65 -12.11 39.19
CA ALA A 330 -15.28 -12.59 39.27
C ALA A 330 -14.30 -11.42 39.48
N GLN A 331 -13.24 -11.70 40.23
CA GLN A 331 -12.17 -10.73 40.45
C GLN A 331 -11.28 -10.61 39.20
N PRO A 332 -10.71 -9.42 38.95
CA PRO A 332 -9.74 -9.24 37.88
C PRO A 332 -8.50 -10.12 38.06
N ASP A 333 -7.94 -10.55 36.93
CA ASP A 333 -6.79 -11.43 36.79
C ASP A 333 -5.76 -10.85 35.83
N THR A 334 -4.50 -11.13 36.11
CA THR A 334 -3.34 -10.69 35.34
C THR A 334 -2.71 -11.82 34.51
N GLN A 335 -3.36 -12.98 34.37
CA GLN A 335 -2.83 -14.11 33.58
C GLN A 335 -2.34 -13.69 32.18
N LEU A 336 -3.16 -12.98 31.40
CA LEU A 336 -2.77 -12.49 30.07
C LEU A 336 -1.52 -11.58 30.11
N ASP A 337 -1.39 -10.74 31.14
CA ASP A 337 -0.23 -9.86 31.32
C ASP A 337 1.02 -10.63 31.74
N ASN A 338 0.85 -11.66 32.59
CA ASN A 338 1.93 -12.52 33.05
C ASN A 338 2.52 -13.36 31.91
N GLU A 339 1.65 -13.94 31.06
CA GLU A 339 2.08 -14.71 29.89
C GLU A 339 2.75 -13.80 28.85
N LEU A 340 2.23 -12.58 28.64
CA LEU A 340 2.87 -11.60 27.78
C LEU A 340 4.28 -11.24 28.29
N ALA A 341 4.41 -10.98 29.59
CA ALA A 341 5.70 -10.70 30.22
C ALA A 341 6.66 -11.90 30.19
N ALA A 342 6.18 -13.14 30.09
CA ALA A 342 7.01 -14.31 29.86
C ALA A 342 7.58 -14.33 28.44
N VAL A 343 6.75 -14.08 27.43
CA VAL A 343 7.22 -13.98 26.03
C VAL A 343 8.18 -12.81 25.83
N GLU A 344 7.95 -11.66 26.47
CA GLU A 344 8.90 -10.53 26.43
C GLU A 344 10.28 -10.89 27.02
N ARG A 345 10.30 -11.71 28.08
CA ARG A 345 11.56 -12.20 28.68
C ARG A 345 12.28 -13.15 27.73
N ASP A 346 11.56 -14.03 27.05
CA ASP A 346 12.13 -14.94 26.05
C ASP A 346 12.75 -14.14 24.89
N CYS A 347 12.03 -13.16 24.34
CA CYS A 347 12.59 -12.29 23.29
C CYS A 347 13.83 -11.52 23.79
N SER A 348 13.82 -11.05 25.04
CA SER A 348 14.99 -10.36 25.62
C SER A 348 16.20 -11.31 25.77
N ALA A 349 15.96 -12.57 26.15
CA ALA A 349 17.00 -13.60 26.25
C ALA A 349 17.56 -13.99 24.87
N MET A 350 16.70 -14.10 23.85
CA MET A 350 17.11 -14.34 22.46
C MET A 350 18.07 -13.25 21.96
N ILE A 351 17.76 -11.98 22.20
CA ILE A 351 18.62 -10.84 21.84
C ILE A 351 19.98 -10.94 22.54
N SER A 352 19.99 -11.18 23.87
CA SER A 352 21.24 -11.31 24.63
C SER A 352 22.10 -12.49 24.17
N ASN A 353 21.48 -13.61 23.78
CA ASN A 353 22.18 -14.78 23.27
C ASN A 353 22.82 -14.51 21.90
N MET A 354 22.14 -13.77 21.02
CA MET A 354 22.71 -13.35 19.74
C MET A 354 23.92 -12.42 19.92
N ASP A 355 23.82 -11.40 20.76
CA ASP A 355 24.94 -10.47 21.01
C ASP A 355 26.17 -11.21 21.56
N THR A 356 25.97 -12.09 22.54
CA THR A 356 27.05 -12.93 23.11
C THR A 356 27.69 -13.81 22.05
N ARG A 357 26.88 -14.47 21.21
CA ARG A 357 27.37 -15.39 20.17
C ARG A 357 28.10 -14.66 19.04
N ALA A 358 27.61 -13.49 18.65
CA ALA A 358 28.27 -12.62 17.69
C ALA A 358 29.62 -12.12 18.22
N ARG A 359 29.71 -11.69 19.49
CA ARG A 359 30.97 -11.19 20.07
C ARG A 359 31.99 -12.28 20.37
N ASP A 360 31.56 -13.35 21.04
CA ASP A 360 32.49 -14.28 21.70
C ASP A 360 32.78 -15.55 20.89
N HIS A 361 31.89 -15.94 19.97
CA HIS A 361 32.01 -17.20 19.22
C HIS A 361 32.18 -17.01 17.71
N THR A 362 31.78 -15.86 17.18
CA THR A 362 31.83 -15.58 15.73
C THR A 362 33.12 -14.85 15.34
N VAL A 363 33.72 -14.06 16.24
CA VAL A 363 34.78 -13.10 15.86
C VAL A 363 36.13 -13.44 16.47
N ASN A 364 37.21 -13.27 15.70
CA ASN A 364 38.59 -13.34 16.19
C ASN A 364 39.48 -12.26 15.56
N VAL A 365 39.99 -11.34 16.38
CA VAL A 365 40.80 -10.18 15.96
C VAL A 365 42.23 -10.21 16.52
N SER A 366 42.84 -11.40 16.54
CA SER A 366 44.15 -11.63 17.15
C SER A 366 45.29 -10.79 16.53
N LYS A 367 46.23 -10.38 17.39
CA LYS A 367 47.51 -9.76 17.00
C LYS A 367 48.46 -10.73 16.30
N GLY A 368 49.34 -10.18 15.47
CA GLY A 368 50.51 -10.88 14.95
C GLY A 368 51.62 -10.98 16.00
N HIS A 369 52.33 -12.11 16.01
CA HIS A 369 53.47 -12.30 16.91
C HIS A 369 54.74 -11.68 16.33
N GLY A 370 55.55 -11.08 17.20
CA GLY A 370 56.87 -10.59 16.82
C GLY A 370 57.82 -11.72 16.45
N GLY A 371 58.55 -11.54 15.36
CA GLY A 371 59.50 -12.49 14.82
C GLY A 371 60.65 -12.78 15.78
N ARG A 372 61.14 -14.01 15.73
CA ARG A 372 62.28 -14.44 16.56
C ARG A 372 63.55 -13.68 16.15
N ALA A 373 64.37 -13.34 17.13
CA ALA A 373 65.73 -12.85 16.92
C ALA A 373 66.60 -13.88 16.19
N GLY A 374 67.47 -13.40 15.31
CA GLY A 374 68.58 -14.20 14.77
C GLY A 374 69.64 -14.48 15.84
N ASN A 375 70.30 -15.62 15.73
CA ASN A 375 71.43 -16.00 16.57
C ASN A 375 72.71 -15.28 16.09
N GLY A 376 73.52 -14.78 17.03
CA GLY A 376 74.85 -14.25 16.74
C GLY A 376 75.93 -15.34 16.71
N ASP A 377 77.14 -14.95 16.31
CA ASP A 377 78.33 -15.80 16.40
C ASP A 377 78.72 -16.10 17.88
N ILE A 378 79.65 -17.04 18.10
CA ILE A 378 80.06 -17.50 19.42
C ILE A 378 80.54 -16.34 20.31
N ASN A 379 79.86 -16.13 21.45
CA ASN A 379 80.05 -15.03 22.40
C ASN A 379 79.54 -13.65 21.96
N VAL A 380 78.76 -13.55 20.88
CA VAL A 380 78.05 -12.33 20.49
C VAL A 380 76.56 -12.49 20.77
N PRO A 381 75.88 -11.50 21.39
CA PRO A 381 74.46 -11.62 21.72
C PRO A 381 73.58 -11.82 20.47
N PRO A 382 72.45 -12.54 20.60
CA PRO A 382 71.44 -12.60 19.54
C PRO A 382 70.80 -11.23 19.33
N GLY A 383 70.09 -11.08 18.23
CA GLY A 383 69.23 -9.91 18.01
C GLY A 383 68.10 -9.81 19.03
N LYS A 384 67.27 -8.79 18.90
CA LYS A 384 66.03 -8.64 19.67
C LYS A 384 64.89 -9.35 18.95
N ARG A 385 64.00 -9.97 19.74
CA ARG A 385 62.71 -10.43 19.23
C ARG A 385 61.87 -9.20 18.85
N GLY A 386 61.13 -9.29 17.77
CA GLY A 386 60.13 -8.29 17.43
C GLY A 386 59.06 -8.13 18.52
N ILE A 387 58.44 -6.97 18.55
CA ILE A 387 57.32 -6.68 19.45
C ILE A 387 56.06 -7.30 18.84
N ASP A 388 55.19 -7.90 19.67
CA ASP A 388 53.88 -8.35 19.19
C ASP A 388 53.01 -7.15 18.82
N GLY A 389 52.12 -7.31 17.84
CA GLY A 389 51.10 -6.31 17.55
C GLY A 389 50.09 -6.13 18.69
N SER A 390 49.15 -5.21 18.50
CA SER A 390 47.98 -5.06 19.36
C SER A 390 46.82 -5.93 18.87
N ASN A 391 45.96 -6.40 19.78
CA ASN A 391 44.71 -7.02 19.38
C ASN A 391 43.83 -6.00 18.64
N GLY A 392 43.02 -6.48 17.72
CA GLY A 392 42.08 -5.68 16.97
C GLY A 392 40.80 -5.33 17.75
N ASN A 393 39.81 -4.79 17.05
CA ASN A 393 38.57 -4.29 17.64
C ASN A 393 37.34 -5.07 17.17
N VAL A 394 36.37 -5.27 18.07
CA VAL A 394 35.09 -5.92 17.78
C VAL A 394 33.94 -5.00 18.15
N PHE A 395 33.05 -4.76 17.19
CA PHE A 395 31.82 -4.00 17.39
C PHE A 395 30.65 -4.89 16.97
N VAL A 396 29.65 -5.01 17.83
CA VAL A 396 28.41 -5.72 17.54
C VAL A 396 27.28 -4.79 17.95
N THR A 397 26.34 -4.54 17.04
CA THR A 397 25.26 -3.59 17.22
C THR A 397 23.99 -4.12 16.56
N ASP A 398 22.88 -4.07 17.30
CA ASP A 398 21.57 -4.43 16.75
C ASP A 398 21.08 -3.31 15.80
N LEU A 399 20.74 -3.68 14.57
CA LEU A 399 20.07 -2.82 13.61
C LEU A 399 18.59 -2.73 13.94
N GLN A 400 18.12 -1.52 14.20
CA GLN A 400 16.73 -1.30 14.56
C GLN A 400 15.88 -0.84 13.40
N PHE A 401 16.48 -0.15 12.42
CA PHE A 401 15.80 0.40 11.25
C PHE A 401 14.49 1.10 11.63
N SER A 402 14.55 1.91 12.69
CA SER A 402 13.38 2.57 13.28
C SER A 402 13.52 4.08 13.31
N GLY A 403 14.68 4.61 12.90
CA GLY A 403 15.04 6.01 13.05
C GLY A 403 15.28 6.39 14.51
N SER A 404 15.62 5.41 15.34
CA SER A 404 15.99 5.66 16.73
C SER A 404 17.38 6.31 16.79
N PRO A 405 17.73 7.00 17.89
CA PRO A 405 19.08 7.52 18.07
C PRO A 405 20.19 6.47 17.98
N GLU A 406 19.88 5.18 18.19
CA GLU A 406 20.84 4.09 18.04
C GLU A 406 21.18 3.80 16.58
N ASP A 407 20.20 3.89 15.67
CA ASP A 407 20.44 3.73 14.23
C ASP A 407 21.43 4.79 13.70
N LEU A 408 21.43 6.00 14.28
CA LEU A 408 22.31 7.10 13.86
C LEU A 408 23.77 6.96 14.33
N LYS A 409 24.06 6.02 15.25
CA LYS A 409 25.43 5.79 15.77
C LYS A 409 26.27 4.87 14.88
N ILE A 410 25.66 4.25 13.89
CA ILE A 410 26.33 3.35 12.95
C ILE A 410 27.27 4.18 12.07
N ASP A 411 28.52 3.75 11.93
CA ASP A 411 29.57 4.48 11.20
C ASP A 411 29.87 3.88 9.82
N GLU A 412 28.89 3.18 9.23
CA GLU A 412 29.01 2.49 7.94
C GLU A 412 27.82 2.78 7.03
N VAL A 413 28.03 2.70 5.71
CA VAL A 413 26.96 2.79 4.71
C VAL A 413 26.17 1.48 4.68
N ILE A 414 25.14 1.39 5.52
CA ILE A 414 24.31 0.18 5.68
C ILE A 414 23.28 -0.01 4.57
N ALA A 415 22.85 1.06 3.90
CA ALA A 415 21.93 1.00 2.76
C ALA A 415 22.50 1.81 1.59
N GLN A 416 22.89 1.12 0.51
CA GLN A 416 23.48 1.77 -0.66
C GLN A 416 22.40 2.38 -1.56
N PRO A 417 22.41 3.70 -1.85
CA PRO A 417 21.34 4.37 -2.60
C PRO A 417 21.01 3.73 -3.95
N ASP A 418 22.03 3.32 -4.69
CA ASP A 418 21.85 2.72 -6.02
C ASP A 418 21.21 1.33 -5.95
N GLN A 419 21.58 0.51 -4.96
CA GLN A 419 20.96 -0.80 -4.74
C GLN A 419 19.51 -0.66 -4.28
N CYS A 420 19.23 0.31 -3.40
CA CYS A 420 17.87 0.65 -2.99
C CYS A 420 17.02 1.12 -4.17
N GLN A 421 17.58 1.91 -5.10
CA GLN A 421 16.88 2.33 -6.32
C GLN A 421 16.63 1.14 -7.27
N MET A 422 17.58 0.20 -7.41
CA MET A 422 17.37 -1.02 -8.20
C MET A 422 16.23 -1.87 -7.64
N LEU A 423 16.12 -1.98 -6.31
CA LEU A 423 15.00 -2.66 -5.65
C LEU A 423 13.67 -1.96 -5.87
N LEU A 424 13.67 -0.62 -5.79
CA LEU A 424 12.48 0.17 -6.06
C LEU A 424 11.98 -0.08 -7.49
N ASN A 425 12.88 -0.11 -8.48
CA ASN A 425 12.54 -0.43 -9.86
C ASN A 425 12.00 -1.86 -10.02
N THR A 426 12.54 -2.81 -9.24
CA THR A 426 12.06 -4.21 -9.22
C THR A 426 10.64 -4.30 -8.65
N ALA A 427 10.36 -3.54 -7.59
CA ALA A 427 9.02 -3.42 -7.01
C ALA A 427 8.03 -2.76 -7.99
N ASP A 428 8.43 -1.68 -8.66
CA ASP A 428 7.62 -1.02 -9.68
C ASP A 428 7.26 -1.96 -10.82
N ASN A 429 8.26 -2.66 -11.35
CA ASN A 429 8.04 -3.62 -12.44
C ASN A 429 7.07 -4.73 -12.03
N SER A 430 7.15 -5.19 -10.77
CA SER A 430 6.21 -6.17 -10.23
C SER A 430 4.81 -5.58 -10.08
N PHE A 431 4.69 -4.33 -9.62
CA PHE A 431 3.40 -3.68 -9.46
C PHE A 431 2.68 -3.43 -10.81
N ILE A 432 3.43 -3.04 -11.85
CA ILE A 432 2.90 -2.75 -13.19
C ILE A 432 2.30 -4.00 -13.87
N LYS A 433 2.74 -5.21 -13.52
CA LYS A 433 2.18 -6.47 -14.06
C LYS A 433 0.72 -6.70 -13.68
N GLY A 434 0.25 -6.11 -12.58
CA GLY A 434 -1.16 -6.05 -12.22
C GLY A 434 -1.75 -7.32 -11.57
N ASP A 435 -1.09 -8.48 -11.66
CA ASP A 435 -1.56 -9.73 -11.05
C ASP A 435 -1.30 -9.82 -9.53
N ASP A 436 -2.10 -10.63 -8.83
CA ASP A 436 -2.05 -10.76 -7.36
C ASP A 436 -0.66 -11.15 -6.83
N SER A 437 0.03 -12.06 -7.52
CA SER A 437 1.33 -12.57 -7.06
C SER A 437 2.42 -11.49 -7.19
N SER A 438 2.41 -10.74 -8.30
CA SER A 438 3.33 -9.63 -8.52
C SER A 438 3.00 -8.44 -7.61
N ARG A 439 1.73 -8.19 -7.28
CA ARG A 439 1.33 -7.18 -6.27
C ARG A 439 1.82 -7.53 -4.88
N ALA A 440 1.70 -8.80 -4.46
CA ALA A 440 2.22 -9.25 -3.16
C ALA A 440 3.75 -9.11 -3.08
N LEU A 441 4.47 -9.46 -4.16
CA LEU A 441 5.90 -9.25 -4.26
C LEU A 441 6.28 -7.77 -4.18
N ALA A 442 5.59 -6.91 -4.93
CA ALA A 442 5.81 -5.46 -4.90
C ALA A 442 5.58 -4.90 -3.49
N ALA A 443 4.51 -5.29 -2.81
CA ALA A 443 4.21 -4.87 -1.45
C ALA A 443 5.31 -5.26 -0.46
N GLY A 444 5.81 -6.50 -0.55
CA GLY A 444 6.93 -6.97 0.27
C GLY A 444 8.21 -6.16 0.04
N LEU A 445 8.54 -5.84 -1.21
CA LEU A 445 9.71 -5.03 -1.55
C LEU A 445 9.58 -3.57 -1.11
N TYR A 446 8.41 -2.94 -1.29
CA TYR A 446 8.19 -1.58 -0.79
C TYR A 446 8.28 -1.52 0.73
N SER A 447 7.68 -2.49 1.44
CA SER A 447 7.78 -2.58 2.91
C SER A 447 9.23 -2.71 3.36
N ARG A 448 10.01 -3.58 2.69
CA ARG A 448 11.43 -3.75 2.98
C ARG A 448 12.21 -2.46 2.79
N LEU A 449 11.96 -1.73 1.71
CA LEU A 449 12.58 -0.42 1.47
C LEU A 449 12.17 0.62 2.52
N THR A 450 10.91 0.66 2.94
CA THR A 450 10.47 1.58 3.99
C THR A 450 11.11 1.26 5.33
N ASP A 451 11.29 -0.02 5.66
CA ASP A 451 11.95 -0.44 6.90
C ASP A 451 13.44 -0.11 6.84
N ARG A 452 14.16 -0.61 5.83
CA ARG A 452 15.60 -0.37 5.59
C ARG A 452 15.96 1.12 5.67
N LEU A 453 15.10 1.99 5.15
CA LEU A 453 15.34 3.44 5.07
C LEU A 453 14.62 4.25 6.15
N ALA A 454 14.05 3.62 7.17
CA ALA A 454 13.32 4.33 8.24
C ALA A 454 14.20 5.29 9.05
N PHE A 455 15.54 5.16 8.99
CA PHE A 455 16.46 6.12 9.60
C PHE A 455 16.59 7.44 8.82
N VAL A 456 16.22 7.46 7.54
CA VAL A 456 16.45 8.61 6.65
C VAL A 456 15.75 9.88 7.14
N PRO A 457 14.48 9.87 7.57
CA PRO A 457 13.85 11.07 8.13
C PRO A 457 14.64 11.65 9.32
N ALA A 458 15.05 10.80 10.26
CA ALA A 458 15.81 11.22 11.44
C ALA A 458 17.22 11.72 11.10
N LEU A 459 17.82 11.20 10.03
CA LEU A 459 19.14 11.62 9.54
C LEU A 459 19.10 13.04 8.93
N MET A 460 17.93 13.48 8.47
CA MET A 460 17.72 14.77 7.81
C MET A 460 17.22 15.88 8.75
N ASP A 461 17.01 15.58 10.03
CA ASP A 461 16.68 16.60 11.03
C ASP A 461 17.87 17.55 11.27
N GLU A 462 17.59 18.81 11.60
CA GLU A 462 18.63 19.81 11.88
C GLU A 462 19.54 19.37 13.04
N GLY A 463 20.86 19.53 12.88
CA GLY A 463 21.86 19.20 13.90
C GLY A 463 22.27 17.72 13.94
N LYS A 464 21.92 16.94 12.91
CA LYS A 464 22.28 15.52 12.78
C LYS A 464 23.50 15.28 11.88
N GLU A 465 24.07 16.35 11.33
CA GLU A 465 25.25 16.30 10.47
C GLU A 465 26.48 15.74 11.20
N GLU A 466 26.54 15.86 12.53
CA GLU A 466 27.63 15.32 13.36
C GLU A 466 27.48 13.83 13.72
N THR A 467 26.36 13.20 13.35
CA THR A 467 26.14 11.77 13.64
C THR A 467 27.06 10.88 12.80
N ALA A 468 27.45 9.73 13.35
CA ALA A 468 28.37 8.81 12.68
C ALA A 468 27.82 8.32 11.33
N LEU A 469 26.51 8.04 11.27
CA LEU A 469 25.87 7.57 10.05
C LEU A 469 25.86 8.64 8.96
N TYR A 470 25.61 9.89 9.34
CA TYR A 470 25.66 11.01 8.41
C TYR A 470 27.06 11.14 7.80
N GLN A 471 28.10 11.09 8.63
CA GLN A 471 29.50 11.20 8.20
C GLN A 471 29.92 10.02 7.32
N ALA A 472 29.42 8.81 7.57
CA ALA A 472 29.67 7.65 6.71
C ALA A 472 29.12 7.87 5.29
N TYR A 473 27.89 8.36 5.16
CA TYR A 473 27.30 8.70 3.87
C TYR A 473 27.98 9.89 3.18
N ALA A 474 28.33 10.94 3.93
CA ALA A 474 29.08 12.07 3.40
C ALA A 474 30.45 11.64 2.84
N THR A 475 31.16 10.79 3.56
CA THR A 475 32.45 10.22 3.13
C THR A 475 32.30 9.33 1.89
N ALA A 476 31.22 8.57 1.79
CA ALA A 476 30.96 7.75 0.60
C ALA A 476 30.72 8.62 -0.65
N GLU A 477 29.99 9.73 -0.50
CA GLU A 477 29.77 10.69 -1.58
C GLU A 477 31.07 11.41 -1.99
N GLU A 478 31.88 11.85 -1.03
CA GLU A 478 33.22 12.45 -1.29
C GLU A 478 34.15 11.50 -2.06
N ASN A 479 34.06 10.20 -1.79
CA ASN A 479 34.84 9.17 -2.48
C ASN A 479 34.25 8.74 -3.83
N GLY A 480 33.13 9.32 -4.26
CA GLY A 480 32.47 9.00 -5.54
C GLY A 480 31.77 7.64 -5.55
N LEU A 481 31.44 7.06 -4.39
CA LEU A 481 30.67 5.82 -4.29
C LEU A 481 29.17 6.03 -4.52
N THR A 482 28.69 7.26 -4.27
CA THR A 482 27.31 7.71 -4.40
C THR A 482 27.27 9.16 -4.88
N VAL A 483 26.11 9.65 -5.32
CA VAL A 483 25.89 11.06 -5.70
C VAL A 483 24.52 11.51 -5.17
N SER A 484 24.45 12.70 -4.55
CA SER A 484 23.22 13.25 -3.96
C SER A 484 22.54 12.29 -2.98
N THR A 485 23.34 11.66 -2.13
CA THR A 485 23.01 10.49 -1.32
C THR A 485 21.73 10.66 -0.51
N PHE A 486 21.68 11.71 0.31
CA PHE A 486 20.56 11.96 1.21
C PHE A 486 19.26 12.23 0.44
N THR A 487 19.34 13.01 -0.63
CA THR A 487 18.19 13.34 -1.49
C THR A 487 17.65 12.10 -2.20
N GLN A 488 18.53 11.19 -2.65
CA GLN A 488 18.14 9.93 -3.27
C GLN A 488 17.50 8.96 -2.27
N LEU A 489 18.11 8.73 -1.11
CA LEU A 489 17.55 7.85 -0.07
C LEU A 489 16.19 8.35 0.41
N GLN A 490 16.04 9.66 0.60
CA GLN A 490 14.76 10.26 0.98
C GLN A 490 13.68 10.03 -0.10
N SER A 491 14.03 10.23 -1.38
CA SER A 491 13.11 9.99 -2.49
C SER A 491 12.66 8.53 -2.54
N ILE A 492 13.58 7.57 -2.37
CA ILE A 492 13.27 6.13 -2.37
C ILE A 492 12.33 5.77 -1.21
N TYR A 493 12.65 6.20 0.02
CA TYR A 493 11.80 5.97 1.19
C TYR A 493 10.37 6.49 0.97
N GLN A 494 10.24 7.70 0.40
CA GLN A 494 8.96 8.35 0.14
C GLN A 494 8.16 7.67 -0.98
N GLN A 495 8.83 7.30 -2.09
CA GLN A 495 8.17 6.58 -3.19
C GLN A 495 7.72 5.19 -2.76
N ALA A 496 8.55 4.45 -2.02
CA ALA A 496 8.18 3.13 -1.50
C ALA A 496 6.95 3.21 -0.59
N GLY A 497 6.92 4.15 0.36
CA GLY A 497 5.77 4.35 1.24
C GLY A 497 4.50 4.76 0.49
N ALA A 498 4.61 5.67 -0.49
CA ALA A 498 3.46 6.12 -1.28
C ALA A 498 2.87 4.98 -2.14
N ARG A 499 3.73 4.20 -2.81
CA ARG A 499 3.31 3.07 -3.66
C ARG A 499 2.74 1.93 -2.83
N LEU A 500 3.25 1.72 -1.62
CA LEU A 500 2.66 0.79 -0.67
C LEU A 500 1.25 1.23 -0.27
N GLY A 501 1.05 2.53 -0.01
CA GLY A 501 -0.28 3.12 0.20
C GLY A 501 -1.24 2.90 -0.98
N LEU A 502 -0.77 2.98 -2.23
CA LEU A 502 -1.58 2.66 -3.41
C LEU A 502 -2.03 1.19 -3.43
N ILE A 503 -1.13 0.26 -3.12
CA ILE A 503 -1.48 -1.17 -2.99
C ILE A 503 -2.53 -1.37 -1.90
N LEU A 504 -2.32 -0.78 -0.72
CA LEU A 504 -3.25 -0.85 0.42
C LEU A 504 -4.63 -0.28 0.09
N THR A 505 -4.71 0.66 -0.85
CA THR A 505 -5.97 1.28 -1.27
C THR A 505 -6.63 0.59 -2.46
N GLY A 506 -6.10 -0.57 -2.89
CA GLY A 506 -6.64 -1.35 -4.01
C GLY A 506 -6.40 -0.71 -5.38
N ARG A 507 -5.41 0.17 -5.51
CA ARG A 507 -5.10 0.91 -6.73
C ARG A 507 -3.96 0.30 -7.53
N ASP A 508 -3.90 0.62 -8.81
CA ASP A 508 -2.69 0.39 -9.62
C ASP A 508 -1.59 1.41 -9.28
N LEU A 509 -0.41 1.26 -9.90
CA LEU A 509 0.73 2.16 -9.70
C LEU A 509 0.42 3.62 -10.09
N PHE A 510 -0.61 3.85 -10.90
CA PHE A 510 -1.02 5.16 -11.38
C PHE A 510 -2.20 5.75 -10.60
N GLY A 511 -2.67 5.05 -9.55
CA GLY A 511 -3.70 5.49 -8.60
C GLY A 511 -5.13 5.18 -8.99
N HIS A 512 -5.36 4.27 -9.93
CA HIS A 512 -6.70 3.94 -10.44
C HIS A 512 -7.19 2.58 -9.94
N ASP A 513 -8.52 2.43 -9.78
CA ASP A 513 -9.11 1.09 -9.61
C ASP A 513 -9.32 0.42 -10.97
N GLU A 514 -9.62 -0.87 -10.95
CA GLU A 514 -9.88 -1.69 -12.14
C GLU A 514 -11.00 -1.15 -13.04
N TYR A 515 -11.99 -0.45 -12.48
CA TYR A 515 -13.14 0.07 -13.24
C TYR A 515 -12.94 1.50 -13.74
N TRP A 516 -11.87 2.17 -13.30
CA TRP A 516 -11.60 3.54 -13.70
C TRP A 516 -11.41 3.63 -15.21
N VAL A 517 -11.97 4.66 -15.83
CA VAL A 517 -11.75 4.97 -17.24
C VAL A 517 -11.62 6.47 -17.48
N PRO A 518 -10.71 6.92 -18.35
CA PRO A 518 -10.63 8.31 -18.73
C PRO A 518 -11.75 8.67 -19.70
N ARG A 519 -12.22 9.93 -19.65
CA ARG A 519 -13.13 10.46 -20.67
C ARG A 519 -12.43 10.79 -21.98
N LEU A 520 -11.11 10.92 -22.00
CA LEU A 520 -10.39 11.22 -23.24
C LEU A 520 -10.33 9.99 -24.13
N SER A 521 -10.32 10.22 -25.45
CA SER A 521 -10.23 9.17 -26.46
C SER A 521 -8.90 8.45 -26.44
N TYR A 522 -8.89 7.22 -26.94
CA TYR A 522 -7.63 6.52 -27.23
C TYR A 522 -6.72 7.37 -28.13
N GLN A 523 -7.27 8.08 -29.12
CA GLN A 523 -6.48 8.91 -30.03
C GLN A 523 -5.69 10.00 -29.28
N TYR A 524 -6.29 10.63 -28.26
CA TYR A 524 -5.59 11.60 -27.43
C TYR A 524 -4.35 10.99 -26.75
N PHE A 525 -4.50 9.79 -26.17
CA PHE A 525 -3.40 9.11 -25.50
C PHE A 525 -2.38 8.57 -26.49
N ASP A 526 -2.81 8.15 -27.67
CA ASP A 526 -1.95 7.70 -28.77
C ASP A 526 -1.07 8.84 -29.31
N ASP A 527 -1.66 10.01 -29.53
CA ASP A 527 -0.93 11.22 -29.92
C ASP A 527 0.08 11.61 -28.84
N ARG A 528 -0.35 11.58 -27.57
CA ARG A 528 0.52 11.88 -26.43
C ARG A 528 1.66 10.87 -26.29
N TYR A 529 1.38 9.59 -26.51
CA TYR A 529 2.40 8.55 -26.52
C TYR A 529 3.38 8.77 -27.68
N THR A 530 2.90 9.15 -28.86
CA THR A 530 3.75 9.43 -30.02
C THR A 530 4.79 10.51 -29.70
N GLU A 531 4.38 11.59 -29.01
CA GLU A 531 5.31 12.61 -28.50
C GLU A 531 6.32 12.04 -27.49
N LEU A 532 5.85 11.32 -26.46
CA LEU A 532 6.71 10.78 -25.40
C LEU A 532 7.67 9.71 -25.90
N SER A 533 7.23 8.86 -26.82
CA SER A 533 8.03 7.77 -27.38
C SER A 533 9.21 8.27 -28.21
N ALA A 534 9.10 9.45 -28.83
CA ALA A 534 10.21 10.10 -29.51
C ALA A 534 11.30 10.52 -28.51
N HIS A 535 10.90 11.16 -27.40
CA HIS A 535 11.83 11.50 -26.32
C HIS A 535 12.43 10.25 -25.65
N LEU A 536 11.65 9.18 -25.49
CA LEU A 536 12.14 7.91 -24.95
C LEU A 536 13.22 7.30 -25.82
N LYS A 537 12.98 7.22 -27.14
CA LYS A 537 13.98 6.70 -28.09
C LYS A 537 15.26 7.54 -28.08
N GLU A 538 15.14 8.86 -28.05
CA GLU A 538 16.29 9.76 -27.95
C GLU A 538 17.07 9.53 -26.64
N ALA A 539 16.37 9.42 -25.51
CA ALA A 539 16.99 9.18 -24.21
C ALA A 539 17.68 7.80 -24.14
N GLU A 540 17.06 6.74 -24.66
CA GLU A 540 17.68 5.40 -24.74
C GLU A 540 18.92 5.41 -25.64
N GLN A 541 18.85 6.08 -26.79
CA GLN A 541 20.00 6.24 -27.68
C GLN A 541 21.14 6.98 -26.98
N LYS A 542 20.86 8.13 -26.36
CA LYS A 542 21.87 8.91 -25.63
C LYS A 542 22.47 8.14 -24.46
N PHE A 543 21.66 7.35 -23.75
CA PHE A 543 22.16 6.48 -22.69
C PHE A 543 23.11 5.41 -23.25
N SER A 544 22.74 4.75 -24.36
CA SER A 544 23.62 3.80 -25.05
C SER A 544 24.92 4.45 -25.53
N GLU A 545 24.86 5.66 -26.08
CA GLU A 545 26.04 6.42 -26.51
C GLU A 545 26.94 6.82 -25.33
N TYR A 546 26.34 7.14 -24.17
CA TYR A 546 27.06 7.38 -22.93
C TYR A 546 27.77 6.11 -22.44
N GLU A 547 27.08 4.96 -22.40
CA GLU A 547 27.69 3.67 -22.01
C GLU A 547 28.83 3.29 -22.96
N ASP A 548 28.66 3.50 -24.27
CA ASP A 548 29.71 3.30 -25.27
C ASP A 548 30.87 4.27 -25.08
N ALA A 549 30.62 5.53 -24.75
CA ALA A 549 31.66 6.51 -24.48
C ALA A 549 32.45 6.13 -23.22
N LEU A 550 31.76 5.71 -22.15
CA LEU A 550 32.34 5.23 -20.91
C LEU A 550 33.24 4.01 -21.13
N ASN A 551 32.75 3.01 -21.86
CA ASN A 551 33.49 1.80 -22.16
C ASN A 551 34.70 2.02 -23.08
N ASN A 552 34.70 3.09 -23.88
CA ASN A 552 35.79 3.45 -24.79
C ASN A 552 36.62 4.65 -24.33
N SER A 553 36.50 5.08 -23.07
CA SER A 553 37.22 6.21 -22.48
C SER A 553 37.11 7.52 -23.29
N ARG A 554 35.96 7.76 -23.92
CA ARG A 554 35.63 9.00 -24.63
C ARG A 554 35.00 10.02 -23.66
N SER A 555 35.03 11.30 -24.02
CA SER A 555 34.45 12.37 -23.19
C SER A 555 32.93 12.15 -23.00
N THR A 556 32.47 12.13 -21.75
CA THR A 556 31.06 11.95 -21.38
C THR A 556 30.41 13.24 -20.85
N LYS A 557 31.12 14.37 -20.89
CA LYS A 557 30.70 15.63 -20.26
C LYS A 557 29.40 16.22 -20.84
N SER A 558 29.15 16.05 -22.14
CA SER A 558 27.90 16.52 -22.77
C SER A 558 26.65 15.78 -22.28
N PHE A 559 26.78 14.52 -21.87
CA PHE A 559 25.64 13.74 -21.33
C PHE A 559 25.22 14.20 -19.94
N LEU A 560 26.14 14.82 -19.17
CA LEU A 560 25.81 15.44 -17.89
C LEU A 560 24.95 16.71 -18.08
N GLU A 561 25.19 17.47 -19.16
CA GLU A 561 24.39 18.68 -19.46
C GLU A 561 22.96 18.33 -19.92
N ASP A 562 22.82 17.30 -20.76
CA ASP A 562 21.52 16.80 -21.21
C ASP A 562 20.64 16.32 -20.04
N SER A 563 21.26 15.68 -19.06
CA SER A 563 20.55 15.09 -17.93
C SER A 563 20.15 16.11 -16.85
N ILE A 564 20.89 17.21 -16.70
CA ILE A 564 20.40 18.39 -15.95
C ILE A 564 19.10 18.92 -16.57
N SER A 565 19.00 18.98 -17.91
CA SER A 565 17.76 19.41 -18.59
C SER A 565 16.60 18.43 -18.39
N VAL A 566 16.89 17.13 -18.24
CA VAL A 566 15.88 16.11 -17.91
C VAL A 566 15.33 16.34 -16.51
N ALA A 567 16.16 16.65 -15.51
CA ALA A 567 15.70 16.98 -14.17
C ALA A 567 14.73 18.17 -14.14
N ASP A 568 15.00 19.24 -14.91
CA ASP A 568 14.07 20.38 -15.04
C ASP A 568 12.73 19.97 -15.66
N THR A 569 12.76 19.09 -16.66
CA THR A 569 11.56 18.56 -17.31
C THR A 569 10.74 17.71 -16.33
N ARG A 570 11.41 16.92 -15.49
CA ARG A 570 10.77 16.11 -14.45
C ARG A 570 10.10 16.94 -13.38
N ALA A 571 10.76 18.00 -12.91
CA ALA A 571 10.16 18.93 -11.96
C ALA A 571 8.87 19.56 -12.53
N LYS A 572 8.85 19.90 -13.83
CA LYS A 572 7.64 20.38 -14.52
C LYS A 572 6.56 19.31 -14.68
N ASN A 573 6.93 18.07 -15.00
CA ASN A 573 5.97 16.97 -15.09
C ASN A 573 5.31 16.70 -13.72
N ALA A 574 6.09 16.74 -12.64
CA ALA A 574 5.58 16.62 -11.28
C ALA A 574 4.63 17.78 -10.93
N GLU A 575 4.96 19.02 -11.31
CA GLU A 575 4.09 20.18 -11.15
C GLU A 575 2.77 20.06 -11.94
N ALA A 576 2.82 19.54 -13.17
CA ALA A 576 1.62 19.26 -13.96
C ALA A 576 0.75 18.18 -13.31
N GLN A 577 1.36 17.17 -12.68
CA GLN A 577 0.63 16.13 -11.95
C GLN A 577 -0.03 16.68 -10.68
N ILE A 578 0.65 17.56 -9.92
CA ILE A 578 0.04 18.28 -8.79
C ILE A 578 -1.20 19.04 -9.27
N ALA A 579 -1.05 19.87 -10.30
CA ALA A 579 -2.15 20.64 -10.85
C ALA A 579 -3.33 19.77 -11.32
N MET A 580 -3.05 18.62 -11.94
CA MET A 580 -4.09 17.68 -12.39
C MET A 580 -4.86 17.05 -11.22
N LEU A 581 -4.17 16.70 -10.14
CA LEU A 581 -4.79 16.08 -8.95
C LEU A 581 -5.66 17.07 -8.18
N THR A 582 -5.20 18.32 -8.07
CA THR A 582 -5.81 19.35 -7.21
C THR A 582 -6.70 20.37 -7.93
N ASP A 583 -6.81 20.28 -9.26
CA ASP A 583 -7.77 21.07 -10.05
C ASP A 583 -9.19 20.97 -9.46
N GLU A 584 -10.02 22.00 -9.65
CA GLU A 584 -11.43 22.01 -9.20
C GLU A 584 -12.20 20.76 -9.66
N ASN A 585 -11.87 20.24 -10.84
CA ASN A 585 -12.45 19.02 -11.42
C ASN A 585 -11.51 17.81 -11.34
N GLY A 586 -10.39 17.94 -10.63
CA GLY A 586 -9.43 16.87 -10.39
C GLY A 586 -10.04 15.72 -9.56
N PRO A 587 -9.42 14.53 -9.58
CA PRO A 587 -9.91 13.35 -8.87
C PRO A 587 -10.02 13.57 -7.35
N MET A 588 -9.22 14.47 -6.77
CA MET A 588 -9.27 14.77 -5.33
C MET A 588 -10.54 15.57 -4.95
N ASN A 589 -10.86 16.63 -5.68
CA ASN A 589 -12.03 17.47 -5.41
C ASN A 589 -13.35 16.77 -5.77
N THR A 590 -13.36 15.99 -6.86
CA THR A 590 -14.52 15.17 -7.25
C THR A 590 -14.82 14.09 -6.20
N SER A 591 -13.79 13.41 -5.67
CA SER A 591 -13.95 12.46 -4.56
C SER A 591 -14.48 13.15 -3.30
N LYS A 592 -13.96 14.34 -2.96
CA LYS A 592 -14.44 15.16 -1.82
C LYS A 592 -15.94 15.47 -1.94
N PHE A 593 -16.39 15.83 -3.14
CA PHE A 593 -17.80 16.09 -3.42
C PHE A 593 -18.66 14.82 -3.28
N GLN A 594 -18.26 13.71 -3.91
CA GLN A 594 -18.98 12.42 -3.81
C GLN A 594 -19.13 11.96 -2.36
N ILE A 595 -18.05 12.04 -1.56
CA ILE A 595 -18.10 11.71 -0.13
C ILE A 595 -19.13 12.59 0.60
N GLY A 596 -19.11 13.91 0.33
CA GLY A 596 -20.06 14.86 0.91
C GLY A 596 -21.52 14.56 0.56
N SER A 597 -21.80 14.16 -0.69
CA SER A 597 -23.15 13.85 -1.16
C SER A 597 -23.67 12.51 -0.63
N PHE A 598 -22.85 11.45 -0.62
CA PHE A 598 -23.30 10.12 -0.21
C PHE A 598 -23.39 9.92 1.30
N THR A 599 -22.59 10.63 2.10
CA THR A 599 -22.57 10.43 3.56
C THR A 599 -23.94 10.66 4.22
N PRO A 600 -24.67 11.77 3.95
CA PRO A 600 -26.02 11.97 4.48
C PRO A 600 -27.05 10.94 3.97
N ILE A 601 -26.94 10.55 2.70
CA ILE A 601 -27.84 9.55 2.08
C ILE A 601 -27.69 8.20 2.78
N LEU A 602 -26.45 7.77 2.99
CA LEU A 602 -26.13 6.53 3.70
C LEU A 602 -26.69 6.53 5.13
N LYS A 603 -26.51 7.64 5.86
CA LYS A 603 -27.01 7.78 7.22
C LYS A 603 -28.53 7.63 7.29
N ASN A 604 -29.25 8.29 6.38
CA ASN A 604 -30.70 8.22 6.30
C ASN A 604 -31.18 6.81 5.91
N LYS A 605 -30.63 6.23 4.84
CA LYS A 605 -31.01 4.90 4.35
C LYS A 605 -30.73 3.80 5.37
N ARG A 606 -29.60 3.88 6.09
CA ARG A 606 -29.31 2.97 7.21
C ARG A 606 -30.37 3.10 8.32
N GLY A 607 -30.78 4.32 8.66
CA GLY A 607 -31.84 4.56 9.64
C GLY A 607 -33.18 3.94 9.24
N GLU A 608 -33.56 4.08 7.96
CA GLU A 608 -34.76 3.45 7.39
C GLU A 608 -34.71 1.92 7.49
N ILE A 609 -33.63 1.31 7.00
CA ILE A 609 -33.46 -0.15 7.03
C ILE A 609 -33.43 -0.66 8.47
N LYS A 610 -32.74 0.02 9.39
CA LYS A 610 -32.75 -0.34 10.82
C LYS A 610 -34.17 -0.30 11.40
N GLY A 611 -34.98 0.69 11.01
CA GLY A 611 -36.39 0.78 11.41
C GLY A 611 -37.23 -0.40 10.90
N GLU A 612 -37.02 -0.82 9.65
CA GLU A 612 -37.70 -1.98 9.06
C GLU A 612 -37.24 -3.30 9.69
N VAL A 613 -35.93 -3.49 9.83
CA VAL A 613 -35.30 -4.69 10.40
C VAL A 613 -35.66 -4.87 11.87
N ALA A 614 -35.83 -3.79 12.65
CA ALA A 614 -36.24 -3.86 14.04
C ALA A 614 -37.57 -4.62 14.25
N THR A 615 -38.42 -4.69 13.22
CA THR A 615 -39.70 -5.42 13.28
C THR A 615 -39.58 -6.93 13.07
N ILE A 616 -38.44 -7.40 12.56
CA ILE A 616 -38.15 -8.81 12.21
C ILE A 616 -36.80 -9.30 12.78
N ILE A 617 -36.26 -8.56 13.76
CA ILE A 617 -34.90 -8.72 14.24
C ILE A 617 -34.63 -10.12 14.79
N SER A 618 -35.60 -10.72 15.49
CA SER A 618 -35.48 -12.06 16.07
C SER A 618 -35.36 -13.16 15.02
N ASP A 619 -36.04 -13.00 13.88
CA ASP A 619 -36.05 -14.00 12.81
C ASP A 619 -34.69 -14.06 12.10
N ILE A 620 -34.09 -12.88 11.87
CA ILE A 620 -32.77 -12.76 11.24
C ILE A 620 -31.66 -13.18 12.22
N GLN A 621 -31.73 -12.75 13.48
CA GLN A 621 -30.78 -13.14 14.53
C GLN A 621 -30.70 -14.66 14.68
N HIS A 622 -31.85 -15.35 14.63
CA HIS A 622 -31.88 -16.81 14.74
C HIS A 622 -31.19 -17.53 13.57
N SER A 623 -31.27 -16.95 12.36
CA SER A 623 -30.69 -17.55 11.17
C SER A 623 -29.18 -17.32 11.05
N LEU A 624 -28.69 -16.17 11.51
CA LEU A 624 -27.31 -15.72 11.26
C LEU A 624 -26.43 -15.66 12.52
N ASN A 625 -27.02 -15.83 13.71
CA ASN A 625 -26.32 -15.71 15.00
C ASN A 625 -25.57 -14.37 15.15
N MET A 626 -26.11 -13.29 14.58
CA MET A 626 -25.56 -11.93 14.59
C MET A 626 -26.67 -10.89 14.78
N ASP A 627 -26.38 -9.76 15.44
CA ASP A 627 -27.26 -8.60 15.45
C ASP A 627 -27.36 -7.94 14.05
N PRO A 628 -28.54 -7.91 13.41
CA PRO A 628 -28.75 -7.26 12.11
C PRO A 628 -28.39 -5.77 12.12
N GLY A 629 -28.53 -5.09 13.25
CA GLY A 629 -28.13 -3.70 13.41
C GLY A 629 -26.62 -3.52 13.30
N HIS A 630 -25.84 -4.43 13.91
CA HIS A 630 -24.38 -4.45 13.79
C HIS A 630 -23.93 -4.83 12.39
N PHE A 631 -24.62 -5.76 11.72
CA PHE A 631 -24.32 -6.11 10.33
C PHE A 631 -24.40 -4.88 9.42
N LEU A 632 -25.50 -4.11 9.53
CA LEU A 632 -25.71 -2.89 8.75
C LEU A 632 -24.67 -1.81 9.07
N ASP A 633 -24.24 -1.70 10.33
CA ASP A 633 -23.16 -0.78 10.71
C ASP A 633 -21.81 -1.23 10.12
N ALA A 634 -21.51 -2.53 10.18
CA ALA A 634 -20.28 -3.09 9.66
C ALA A 634 -20.14 -2.94 8.15
N LEU A 635 -21.22 -3.13 7.39
CA LEU A 635 -21.25 -2.91 5.94
C LEU A 635 -20.73 -1.51 5.55
N SER A 636 -21.05 -0.49 6.34
CA SER A 636 -20.67 0.90 6.03
C SER A 636 -19.15 1.16 6.09
N ALA A 637 -18.39 0.29 6.77
CA ALA A 637 -16.93 0.38 6.87
C ALA A 637 -16.21 -0.36 5.74
N ILE A 638 -16.91 -1.14 4.92
CA ILE A 638 -16.30 -2.00 3.90
C ILE A 638 -15.85 -1.17 2.68
N ALA A 639 -14.57 -1.25 2.36
CA ALA A 639 -13.99 -0.79 1.10
C ALA A 639 -13.59 -2.00 0.24
N MET A 640 -13.77 -1.89 -1.07
CA MET A 640 -13.46 -2.99 -1.99
C MET A 640 -11.95 -3.08 -2.22
N ALA A 641 -11.43 -4.30 -2.20
CA ALA A 641 -10.06 -4.63 -2.57
C ALA A 641 -10.04 -5.71 -3.66
N PRO A 642 -8.94 -5.82 -4.42
CA PRO A 642 -8.66 -7.00 -5.23
C PRO A 642 -8.80 -8.31 -4.43
N GLU A 643 -9.24 -9.39 -5.09
CA GLU A 643 -9.72 -10.62 -4.44
C GLU A 643 -8.72 -11.30 -3.48
N LYS A 644 -7.41 -10.96 -3.49
CA LYS A 644 -6.36 -11.67 -2.72
C LYS A 644 -5.19 -10.82 -2.22
N LEU A 645 -5.44 -9.71 -1.55
CA LEU A 645 -4.37 -8.95 -0.86
C LEU A 645 -4.02 -9.55 0.51
N ASN A 646 -3.35 -10.71 0.51
CA ASN A 646 -2.78 -11.31 1.74
C ASN A 646 -1.40 -10.71 2.04
N ILE A 647 -1.38 -9.46 2.48
CA ILE A 647 -0.15 -8.73 2.83
C ILE A 647 0.06 -8.72 4.35
N GLY A 648 1.31 -8.87 4.80
CA GLY A 648 1.64 -8.94 6.22
C GLY A 648 1.33 -7.66 7.00
N VAL A 649 1.15 -7.75 8.32
CA VAL A 649 0.76 -6.60 9.16
C VAL A 649 1.78 -5.45 9.18
N GLN A 650 3.08 -5.76 9.04
CA GLN A 650 4.13 -4.74 8.94
C GLN A 650 3.96 -3.86 7.68
N VAL A 651 3.56 -4.48 6.56
CA VAL A 651 3.24 -3.82 5.29
C VAL A 651 2.09 -2.82 5.47
N PHE A 652 1.06 -3.21 6.23
CA PHE A 652 -0.07 -2.32 6.57
C PHE A 652 0.39 -1.10 7.37
N GLN A 653 1.19 -1.31 8.42
CA GLN A 653 1.64 -0.21 9.29
C GLN A 653 2.52 0.81 8.54
N ALA A 654 3.41 0.34 7.68
CA ALA A 654 4.29 1.20 6.89
C ALA A 654 3.49 2.11 5.92
N GLY A 655 2.54 1.55 5.16
CA GLY A 655 1.73 2.36 4.24
C GLY A 655 0.79 3.33 4.96
N MET A 656 0.25 2.94 6.12
CA MET A 656 -0.57 3.81 6.97
C MET A 656 0.23 4.97 7.58
N LYS A 657 1.50 4.73 7.97
CA LYS A 657 2.39 5.81 8.46
C LYS A 657 2.57 6.89 7.39
N THR A 658 2.80 6.49 6.13
CA THR A 658 2.88 7.43 5.00
C THR A 658 1.57 8.19 4.79
N MET A 659 0.40 7.55 4.94
CA MET A 659 -0.87 8.27 4.98
C MET A 659 -0.79 9.37 6.03
N THR A 660 -0.57 9.04 7.30
CA THR A 660 -0.56 10.02 8.41
C THR A 660 0.41 11.19 8.19
N GLU A 661 1.60 10.94 7.65
CA GLU A 661 2.61 11.97 7.34
C GLU A 661 2.21 12.86 6.16
N ALA A 662 1.54 12.33 5.14
CA ALA A 662 1.12 13.08 3.96
C ALA A 662 0.11 14.20 4.28
N HIS A 663 -0.66 14.09 5.38
CA HIS A 663 -1.56 15.15 5.85
C HIS A 663 -0.84 16.43 6.30
N SER A 664 0.47 16.36 6.55
CA SER A 664 1.26 17.50 7.00
C SER A 664 1.79 18.38 5.85
N ILE A 665 1.47 18.04 4.60
CA ILE A 665 1.87 18.83 3.44
C ILE A 665 1.26 20.23 3.51
N LYS A 666 2.10 21.22 3.81
CA LYS A 666 1.73 22.64 3.89
C LYS A 666 1.47 23.19 2.48
N GLY A 667 0.23 23.60 2.21
CA GLY A 667 -0.07 24.49 1.08
C GLY A 667 -1.43 24.29 0.42
N GLU A 668 -2.00 23.09 0.48
CA GLU A 668 -3.30 22.78 -0.15
C GLU A 668 -4.25 22.07 0.83
N ASP A 669 -5.55 22.39 0.76
CA ASP A 669 -6.60 21.98 1.71
C ASP A 669 -6.90 20.48 1.65
N VAL A 670 -6.01 19.63 2.19
CA VAL A 670 -6.31 18.24 2.50
C VAL A 670 -7.38 18.21 3.59
N ASN A 671 -8.55 17.67 3.28
CA ASN A 671 -9.64 17.49 4.24
C ASN A 671 -9.38 16.24 5.07
N THR A 672 -8.78 16.44 6.24
CA THR A 672 -8.40 15.36 7.17
C THR A 672 -9.55 14.49 7.63
N LYS A 673 -10.81 14.92 7.47
CA LYS A 673 -11.99 14.11 7.77
C LYS A 673 -12.20 12.94 6.80
N TYR A 674 -11.58 12.96 5.63
CA TYR A 674 -11.76 11.93 4.58
C TYR A 674 -10.57 10.98 4.48
N VAL A 675 -9.61 11.17 5.36
CA VAL A 675 -8.38 10.40 5.45
C VAL A 675 -8.68 9.11 6.17
N VAL A 676 -8.32 7.98 5.58
CA VAL A 676 -8.47 6.71 6.26
C VAL A 676 -7.47 6.62 7.41
N SER A 677 -8.00 6.47 8.62
CA SER A 677 -7.20 6.38 9.85
C SER A 677 -6.57 5.00 10.05
N GLN A 678 -7.22 3.93 9.58
CA GLN A 678 -6.74 2.54 9.66
C GLN A 678 -7.38 1.68 8.55
N ILE A 679 -6.69 0.62 8.14
CA ILE A 679 -7.20 -0.37 7.17
C ILE A 679 -6.99 -1.77 7.77
N THR A 680 -8.03 -2.59 7.75
CA THR A 680 -7.99 -3.99 8.21
C THR A 680 -8.58 -4.90 7.14
N GLN A 681 -7.96 -6.05 6.87
CA GLN A 681 -8.54 -7.04 5.97
C GLN A 681 -9.68 -7.80 6.67
N CYS A 682 -10.78 -8.00 5.97
CA CYS A 682 -11.93 -8.76 6.43
C CYS A 682 -12.00 -10.09 5.66
N GLY A 683 -12.46 -11.15 6.33
CA GLY A 683 -12.69 -12.44 5.68
C GLY A 683 -14.00 -12.48 4.88
N ASP A 684 -14.38 -13.68 4.43
CA ASP A 684 -15.54 -13.95 3.59
C ASP A 684 -16.81 -14.34 4.36
N THR A 685 -16.80 -14.25 5.69
CA THR A 685 -17.92 -14.68 6.57
C THR A 685 -18.52 -13.54 7.38
N ILE A 686 -19.81 -13.64 7.72
CA ILE A 686 -20.50 -12.68 8.59
C ILE A 686 -19.78 -12.51 9.92
N GLN A 687 -19.24 -13.61 10.48
CA GLN A 687 -18.46 -13.57 11.71
C GLN A 687 -17.15 -12.78 11.53
N SER A 688 -16.44 -12.95 10.41
CA SER A 688 -15.23 -12.17 10.14
C SER A 688 -15.53 -10.67 9.94
N LEU A 689 -16.71 -10.33 9.40
CA LEU A 689 -17.19 -8.95 9.30
C LEU A 689 -17.46 -8.35 10.67
N GLU A 690 -18.11 -9.10 11.55
CA GLU A 690 -18.33 -8.69 12.94
C GLU A 690 -17.01 -8.52 13.70
N GLU A 691 -16.10 -9.47 13.56
CA GLU A 691 -14.76 -9.43 14.18
C GLU A 691 -13.94 -8.25 13.64
N GLY A 692 -13.94 -8.04 12.32
CA GLY A 692 -13.28 -6.92 11.66
C GLY A 692 -13.83 -5.58 12.13
N TYR A 693 -15.15 -5.40 12.10
CA TYR A 693 -15.79 -4.16 12.53
C TYR A 693 -15.59 -3.87 14.02
N ASN A 694 -15.71 -4.89 14.87
CA ASN A 694 -15.41 -4.76 16.30
C ASN A 694 -13.93 -4.47 16.57
N THR A 695 -13.02 -4.77 15.64
CA THR A 695 -11.59 -4.43 15.73
C THR A 695 -11.36 -2.95 15.44
N LEU A 696 -12.27 -2.33 14.68
CA LEU A 696 -12.25 -0.90 14.41
C LEU A 696 -12.95 -0.12 15.54
N SER A 697 -14.04 -0.65 16.11
CA SER A 697 -14.84 0.05 17.11
C SER A 697 -14.37 -0.20 18.56
N ASP A 698 -13.51 0.67 19.09
CA ASP A 698 -13.33 0.86 20.54
C ASP A 698 -14.57 1.54 21.20
N GLY A 699 -15.61 1.81 20.39
CA GLY A 699 -16.79 2.60 20.72
C GLY A 699 -16.65 4.09 20.34
N SER A 700 -15.54 4.50 19.74
CA SER A 700 -15.28 5.89 19.30
C SER A 700 -15.42 6.14 17.80
N ILE A 701 -15.56 5.09 16.98
CA ILE A 701 -15.82 5.24 15.54
C ILE A 701 -17.29 5.59 15.32
N GLU A 702 -17.53 6.79 14.79
CA GLU A 702 -18.83 7.11 14.19
C GLU A 702 -18.98 6.30 12.90
N VAL A 703 -20.02 5.45 12.85
CA VAL A 703 -20.30 4.53 11.74
C VAL A 703 -20.41 5.24 10.37
N ASP A 704 -20.77 6.52 10.37
CA ASP A 704 -20.88 7.35 9.15
C ASP A 704 -19.62 8.16 8.83
N ASP A 705 -18.57 8.09 9.64
CA ASP A 705 -17.35 8.86 9.41
C ASP A 705 -16.65 8.38 8.11
N PRO A 706 -16.44 9.27 7.14
CA PRO A 706 -15.70 8.94 5.93
C PRO A 706 -14.26 8.52 6.20
N GLY A 707 -13.58 9.16 7.15
CA GLY A 707 -12.18 8.93 7.52
C GLY A 707 -11.96 7.91 8.63
N ALA A 708 -13.04 7.30 9.13
CA ALA A 708 -12.95 6.15 9.98
C ALA A 708 -12.23 4.98 9.28
N ALA A 709 -11.80 4.04 10.10
CA ALA A 709 -11.14 2.85 9.65
C ALA A 709 -11.96 2.07 8.61
N LYS A 710 -11.28 1.42 7.66
CA LYS A 710 -11.88 0.66 6.57
C LYS A 710 -11.60 -0.83 6.68
N LEU A 711 -12.60 -1.63 6.31
CA LEU A 711 -12.49 -3.08 6.14
C LEU A 711 -12.30 -3.39 4.67
N LEU A 712 -11.14 -3.94 4.28
CA LEU A 712 -10.92 -4.41 2.91
C LEU A 712 -11.56 -5.77 2.70
N MET A 713 -12.31 -5.91 1.62
CA MET A 713 -12.98 -7.15 1.24
C MET A 713 -13.10 -7.23 -0.29
N ALA A 714 -13.08 -8.44 -0.84
CA ALA A 714 -13.37 -8.65 -2.25
C ALA A 714 -14.85 -8.31 -2.55
N GLU A 715 -15.13 -7.85 -3.77
CA GLU A 715 -16.51 -7.53 -4.17
C GLU A 715 -17.42 -8.76 -4.14
N ASN A 716 -16.91 -9.92 -4.58
CA ASN A 716 -17.63 -11.18 -4.53
C ASN A 716 -17.93 -11.63 -3.09
N ASP A 717 -17.01 -11.41 -2.15
CA ASP A 717 -17.22 -11.75 -0.75
C ASP A 717 -18.32 -10.88 -0.14
N LEU A 718 -18.32 -9.57 -0.43
CA LEU A 718 -19.41 -8.69 -0.01
C LEU A 718 -20.76 -9.14 -0.58
N GLU A 719 -20.81 -9.53 -1.85
CA GLU A 719 -22.04 -10.04 -2.48
C GLU A 719 -22.53 -11.33 -1.83
N ASN A 720 -21.61 -12.22 -1.45
CA ASN A 720 -21.92 -13.44 -0.71
C ASN A 720 -22.50 -13.11 0.67
N LEU A 721 -21.88 -12.21 1.44
CA LEU A 721 -22.37 -11.78 2.75
C LEU A 721 -23.75 -11.14 2.69
N VAL A 722 -23.97 -10.28 1.70
CA VAL A 722 -25.27 -9.63 1.48
C VAL A 722 -26.31 -10.68 1.11
N THR A 723 -25.98 -11.64 0.23
CA THR A 723 -26.89 -12.73 -0.16
C THR A 723 -27.25 -13.63 1.02
N GLU A 724 -26.29 -13.95 1.88
CA GLU A 724 -26.51 -14.71 3.11
C GLU A 724 -27.47 -13.96 4.04
N PHE A 725 -27.24 -12.66 4.25
CA PHE A 725 -28.15 -11.82 5.04
C PHE A 725 -29.56 -11.74 4.44
N GLN A 726 -29.68 -11.58 3.11
CA GLN A 726 -30.96 -11.53 2.40
C GLN A 726 -31.75 -12.83 2.54
N SER A 727 -31.05 -13.96 2.57
CA SER A 727 -31.67 -15.29 2.71
C SER A 727 -32.32 -15.48 4.09
N ALA A 728 -31.81 -14.80 5.12
CA ALA A 728 -32.37 -14.81 6.47
C ALA A 728 -33.64 -13.95 6.62
N ILE A 729 -33.98 -13.11 5.64
CA ILE A 729 -35.15 -12.23 5.71
C ILE A 729 -36.45 -13.04 5.48
N PRO A 730 -37.46 -12.94 6.38
CA PRO A 730 -38.74 -13.62 6.20
C PRO A 730 -39.45 -13.22 4.90
N GLU A 731 -40.09 -14.20 4.25
CA GLU A 731 -40.71 -14.06 2.91
C GLU A 731 -41.64 -12.85 2.78
N LYS A 732 -42.44 -12.56 3.82
CA LYS A 732 -43.38 -11.43 3.86
C LYS A 732 -42.71 -10.05 3.69
N HIS A 733 -41.47 -9.91 4.13
CA HIS A 733 -40.73 -8.65 4.16
C HIS A 733 -39.62 -8.59 3.11
N ARG A 734 -39.35 -9.72 2.45
CA ARG A 734 -38.16 -9.99 1.65
C ARG A 734 -37.98 -9.00 0.50
N ASP A 735 -38.98 -8.85 -0.38
CA ASP A 735 -38.80 -8.05 -1.61
C ASP A 735 -38.46 -6.58 -1.33
N THR A 736 -39.16 -5.95 -0.38
CA THR A 736 -38.94 -4.54 -0.02
C THR A 736 -37.58 -4.34 0.65
N LEU A 737 -37.23 -5.20 1.62
CA LEU A 737 -35.96 -5.08 2.35
C LEU A 737 -34.75 -5.45 1.49
N ILE A 738 -34.85 -6.46 0.62
CA ILE A 738 -33.80 -6.80 -0.35
C ILE A 738 -33.53 -5.60 -1.25
N LYS A 739 -34.59 -4.96 -1.76
CA LYS A 739 -34.44 -3.76 -2.59
C LYS A 739 -33.74 -2.64 -1.83
N SER A 740 -34.22 -2.29 -0.63
CA SER A 740 -33.61 -1.25 0.19
C SER A 740 -32.15 -1.56 0.58
N LEU A 741 -31.84 -2.83 0.87
CA LEU A 741 -30.50 -3.28 1.22
C LEU A 741 -29.54 -3.21 0.02
N ASN A 742 -29.99 -3.62 -1.18
CA ASN A 742 -29.19 -3.49 -2.40
C ASN A 742 -28.88 -2.02 -2.73
N GLU A 743 -29.86 -1.13 -2.57
CA GLU A 743 -29.65 0.32 -2.69
C GLU A 743 -28.62 0.82 -1.66
N TYR A 744 -28.73 0.38 -0.40
CA TYR A 744 -27.78 0.74 0.64
C TYR A 744 -26.35 0.27 0.35
N VAL A 745 -26.18 -0.98 -0.08
CA VAL A 745 -24.88 -1.55 -0.47
C VAL A 745 -24.28 -0.79 -1.67
N SER A 746 -25.11 -0.41 -2.65
CA SER A 746 -24.68 0.45 -3.77
C SER A 746 -24.10 1.78 -3.28
N TYR A 747 -24.81 2.49 -2.39
CA TYR A 747 -24.31 3.74 -1.81
C TYR A 747 -23.01 3.55 -1.02
N ILE A 748 -22.84 2.42 -0.32
CA ILE A 748 -21.61 2.10 0.42
C ILE A 748 -20.46 1.93 -0.56
N LYS A 749 -20.63 1.09 -1.59
CA LYS A 749 -19.61 0.86 -2.63
C LYS A 749 -19.14 2.18 -3.23
N GLN A 750 -20.07 3.07 -3.56
CA GLN A 750 -19.76 4.37 -4.16
C GLN A 750 -19.03 5.32 -3.19
N ARG A 751 -19.56 5.53 -1.97
CA ARG A 751 -18.95 6.41 -0.97
C ARG A 751 -17.56 5.93 -0.57
N ASN A 752 -17.42 4.64 -0.25
CA ASN A 752 -16.13 4.11 0.19
C ASN A 752 -15.12 4.05 -0.96
N ASN A 753 -15.54 3.79 -2.21
CA ASN A 753 -14.62 3.94 -3.34
C ASN A 753 -14.11 5.38 -3.47
N ALA A 754 -14.98 6.39 -3.33
CA ALA A 754 -14.58 7.80 -3.34
C ALA A 754 -13.59 8.13 -2.21
N VAL A 755 -13.79 7.59 -1.01
CA VAL A 755 -12.82 7.69 0.10
C VAL A 755 -11.47 7.09 -0.31
N MET A 756 -11.47 5.88 -0.87
CA MET A 756 -10.22 5.22 -1.29
C MET A 756 -9.52 6.00 -2.41
N THR A 757 -10.26 6.53 -3.39
CA THR A 757 -9.71 7.40 -4.46
C THR A 757 -9.12 8.67 -3.87
N TYR A 758 -9.79 9.30 -2.90
CA TYR A 758 -9.27 10.49 -2.22
C TYR A 758 -7.92 10.21 -1.55
N ASN A 759 -7.80 9.08 -0.84
CA ASN A 759 -6.55 8.67 -0.17
C ASN A 759 -5.44 8.29 -1.17
N ALA A 760 -5.79 7.65 -2.28
CA ALA A 760 -4.86 7.40 -3.37
C ALA A 760 -4.33 8.71 -4.00
N CYS A 761 -5.20 9.71 -4.17
CA CYS A 761 -4.80 11.04 -4.63
C CYS A 761 -3.83 11.72 -3.65
N ILE A 762 -4.00 11.53 -2.34
CA ILE A 762 -3.06 12.03 -1.33
C ILE A 762 -1.68 11.37 -1.52
N HIS A 763 -1.60 10.07 -1.76
CA HIS A 763 -0.33 9.39 -2.03
C HIS A 763 0.35 9.90 -3.30
N LEU A 764 -0.42 10.05 -4.39
CA LEU A 764 0.12 10.59 -5.65
C LEU A 764 0.53 12.06 -5.53
N LEU A 765 -0.22 12.86 -4.78
CA LEU A 765 0.11 14.27 -4.51
C LEU A 765 1.38 14.37 -3.67
N TYR A 766 1.49 13.56 -2.62
CA TYR A 766 2.68 13.45 -1.80
C TYR A 766 3.89 13.08 -2.65
N GLN A 767 3.78 12.02 -3.47
CA GLN A 767 4.85 11.63 -4.38
C GLN A 767 5.22 12.76 -5.34
N ALA A 768 4.25 13.38 -6.02
CA ALA A 768 4.51 14.44 -6.98
C ALA A 768 5.18 15.67 -6.35
N GLU A 769 4.78 16.07 -5.13
CA GLU A 769 5.46 17.14 -4.41
C GLU A 769 6.90 16.80 -4.06
N LYS A 770 7.15 15.56 -3.61
CA LYS A 770 8.49 15.10 -3.26
C LYS A 770 9.37 14.97 -4.48
N ASP A 771 8.86 14.44 -5.58
CA ASP A 771 9.55 14.36 -6.86
C ASP A 771 9.87 15.77 -7.38
N LYS A 772 8.94 16.73 -7.32
CA LYS A 772 9.21 18.13 -7.66
C LYS A 772 10.37 18.69 -6.84
N ARG A 773 10.35 18.51 -5.52
CA ARG A 773 11.44 18.98 -4.64
C ARG A 773 12.76 18.29 -4.94
N TYR A 774 12.74 16.97 -5.13
CA TYR A 774 13.90 16.13 -5.47
C TYR A 774 14.55 16.60 -6.77
N TYR A 775 13.80 16.65 -7.88
CA TYR A 775 14.38 17.02 -9.18
C TYR A 775 14.82 18.49 -9.23
N THR A 776 14.13 19.38 -8.50
CA THR A 776 14.56 20.79 -8.38
C THR A 776 15.88 20.90 -7.61
N ALA A 777 15.98 20.26 -6.44
CA ALA A 777 17.18 20.31 -5.61
C ALA A 777 18.37 19.62 -6.29
N GLN A 778 18.15 18.44 -6.86
CA GLN A 778 19.17 17.69 -7.59
C GLN A 778 19.64 18.45 -8.83
N GLY A 779 18.72 19.02 -9.63
CA GLY A 779 19.09 19.81 -10.79
C GLY A 779 19.95 21.03 -10.44
N GLN A 780 19.65 21.70 -9.32
CA GLN A 780 20.47 22.80 -8.80
C GLN A 780 21.84 22.35 -8.31
N ASP A 781 21.91 21.26 -7.54
CA ASP A 781 23.17 20.71 -7.02
C ASP A 781 24.11 20.33 -8.17
N LEU A 782 23.62 19.52 -9.12
CA LEU A 782 24.39 19.10 -10.29
C LEU A 782 24.83 20.28 -11.14
N LYS A 783 23.95 21.28 -11.36
CA LYS A 783 24.30 22.48 -12.10
C LYS A 783 25.43 23.27 -11.43
N SER A 784 25.46 23.31 -10.10
CA SER A 784 26.51 24.00 -9.33
C SER A 784 27.84 23.23 -9.34
N LYS A 785 27.80 21.90 -9.36
CA LYS A 785 28.97 21.01 -9.33
C LYS A 785 29.41 20.50 -10.71
N LYS A 786 28.78 20.93 -11.81
CA LYS A 786 28.95 20.35 -13.15
C LYS A 786 30.39 20.29 -13.67
N GLU A 787 31.25 21.21 -13.22
CA GLU A 787 32.66 21.26 -13.62
C GLU A 787 33.56 20.34 -12.77
N GLU A 788 33.06 19.90 -11.61
CA GLU A 788 33.76 19.11 -10.60
C GLU A 788 33.35 17.63 -10.63
N ILE A 789 32.14 17.32 -11.12
CA ILE A 789 31.63 15.96 -11.26
C ILE A 789 32.43 15.23 -12.34
N ASP A 790 33.00 14.09 -11.97
CA ASP A 790 33.54 13.13 -12.93
C ASP A 790 32.37 12.34 -13.56
N PRO A 791 32.06 12.56 -14.85
CA PRO A 791 30.94 11.91 -15.53
C PRO A 791 31.16 10.41 -15.78
N THR A 792 32.35 9.88 -15.44
CA THR A 792 32.66 8.44 -15.50
C THR A 792 32.32 7.70 -14.20
N LEU A 793 31.89 8.41 -13.16
CA LEU A 793 31.48 7.79 -11.91
C LEU A 793 30.25 6.89 -12.10
N PRO A 794 30.25 5.66 -11.57
CA PRO A 794 29.12 4.73 -11.65
C PRO A 794 27.81 5.30 -11.12
N ALA A 795 27.85 6.14 -10.08
CA ALA A 795 26.68 6.83 -9.54
C ALA A 795 25.97 7.72 -10.59
N ILE A 796 26.72 8.33 -11.53
CA ILE A 796 26.14 9.09 -12.65
C ILE A 796 25.40 8.16 -13.62
N THR A 797 25.93 6.96 -13.87
CA THR A 797 25.25 5.95 -14.70
C THR A 797 23.91 5.53 -14.08
N PHE A 798 23.86 5.24 -12.77
CA PHE A 798 22.61 4.89 -12.08
C PHE A 798 21.59 6.02 -12.11
N TRP A 799 22.04 7.26 -11.94
CA TRP A 799 21.16 8.42 -12.02
C TRP A 799 20.54 8.61 -13.42
N LEU A 800 21.36 8.48 -14.49
CA LEU A 800 20.86 8.51 -15.86
C LEU A 800 19.84 7.39 -16.11
N LYS A 801 20.12 6.20 -15.58
CA LYS A 801 19.23 5.04 -15.68
C LYS A 801 17.91 5.24 -14.95
N LYS A 802 17.91 5.84 -13.75
CA LYS A 802 16.69 6.26 -13.03
C LYS A 802 15.84 7.19 -13.90
N SER A 803 16.47 8.23 -14.46
CA SER A 803 15.77 9.20 -15.30
C SER A 803 15.13 8.58 -16.55
N LEU A 804 15.79 7.56 -17.12
CA LEU A 804 15.27 6.76 -18.22
C LEU A 804 14.09 5.87 -17.77
N ASN A 805 14.20 5.18 -16.64
CA ASN A 805 13.13 4.35 -16.10
C ASN A 805 11.87 5.16 -15.75
N ASP A 806 12.03 6.38 -15.25
CA ASP A 806 10.91 7.31 -15.06
C ASP A 806 10.22 7.67 -16.38
N LEU A 807 10.95 7.71 -17.52
CA LEU A 807 10.39 8.06 -18.83
C LEU A 807 9.62 6.88 -19.42
N ARG A 808 10.15 5.68 -19.20
CA ARG A 808 9.46 4.44 -19.48
C ARG A 808 8.16 4.37 -18.67
N LEU A 809 8.20 4.73 -17.38
CA LEU A 809 7.00 4.78 -16.53
C LEU A 809 5.95 5.79 -17.03
N ASP A 810 6.38 6.96 -17.51
CA ASP A 810 5.46 7.94 -18.13
C ASP A 810 4.79 7.39 -19.39
N CYS A 811 5.55 6.69 -20.24
CA CYS A 811 5.02 6.05 -21.45
C CYS A 811 4.01 4.95 -21.08
N LEU A 812 4.36 4.10 -20.12
CA LEU A 812 3.48 3.05 -19.61
C LEU A 812 2.20 3.66 -19.03
N ARG A 813 2.28 4.75 -18.26
CA ARG A 813 1.10 5.45 -17.75
C ARG A 813 0.15 5.89 -18.87
N VAL A 814 0.68 6.53 -19.92
CA VAL A 814 -0.14 7.00 -21.05
C VAL A 814 -0.77 5.83 -21.81
N LEU A 815 -0.03 4.73 -22.02
CA LEU A 815 -0.59 3.54 -22.63
C LEU A 815 -1.62 2.83 -21.74
N ASN A 816 -1.43 2.83 -20.41
CA ASN A 816 -2.42 2.34 -19.46
C ASN A 816 -3.73 3.13 -19.62
N TYR A 817 -3.63 4.47 -19.64
CA TYR A 817 -4.79 5.34 -19.85
C TYR A 817 -5.43 5.09 -21.22
N GLY A 818 -4.63 4.88 -22.26
CA GLY A 818 -5.10 4.46 -23.58
C GLY A 818 -5.88 3.14 -23.56
N GLY A 819 -5.38 2.12 -22.86
CA GLY A 819 -6.06 0.83 -22.68
C GLY A 819 -7.41 1.00 -21.95
N HIS A 820 -7.43 1.75 -20.85
CA HIS A 820 -8.68 2.08 -20.14
C HIS A 820 -9.64 2.91 -21.01
N ALA A 821 -9.11 3.82 -21.86
CA ALA A 821 -9.92 4.55 -22.83
C ALA A 821 -10.56 3.61 -23.85
N LEU A 822 -9.84 2.60 -24.35
CA LEU A 822 -10.40 1.59 -25.26
C LEU A 822 -11.48 0.73 -24.61
N ARG A 823 -11.35 0.39 -23.32
CA ARG A 823 -12.42 -0.28 -22.56
C ARG A 823 -13.70 0.55 -22.55
N PHE A 824 -13.59 1.87 -22.37
CA PHE A 824 -14.76 2.75 -22.34
C PHE A 824 -15.32 3.10 -23.72
N TRP A 825 -14.46 3.47 -24.67
CA TRP A 825 -14.83 3.91 -26.01
C TRP A 825 -15.15 2.75 -26.94
N GLY A 826 -14.23 1.79 -27.01
CA GLY A 826 -14.29 0.66 -27.93
C GLY A 826 -15.03 -0.55 -27.37
N LEU A 827 -15.37 -0.54 -26.08
CA LEU A 827 -15.99 -1.67 -25.38
C LEU A 827 -15.18 -2.98 -25.49
N VAL A 828 -13.86 -2.85 -25.62
CA VAL A 828 -12.93 -3.96 -25.73
C VAL A 828 -12.45 -4.33 -24.34
N ASP A 829 -12.44 -5.62 -24.01
CA ASP A 829 -11.84 -6.08 -22.76
C ASP A 829 -10.31 -6.04 -22.87
N ILE A 830 -9.67 -5.20 -22.06
CA ILE A 830 -8.21 -5.03 -22.05
C ILE A 830 -7.70 -5.60 -20.73
N PRO A 831 -6.81 -6.61 -20.75
CA PRO A 831 -6.20 -7.14 -19.54
C PRO A 831 -5.52 -6.03 -18.74
N LEU A 832 -5.68 -6.09 -17.41
CA LEU A 832 -5.05 -5.13 -16.50
C LEU A 832 -3.57 -5.48 -16.32
N GLY A 833 -2.70 -4.50 -16.55
CA GLY A 833 -1.26 -4.62 -16.31
C GLY A 833 -0.43 -5.03 -17.53
N PHE A 834 0.88 -4.78 -17.45
CA PHE A 834 1.81 -5.00 -18.55
C PHE A 834 2.55 -6.33 -18.38
N GLN A 835 2.45 -7.20 -19.37
CA GLN A 835 3.12 -8.50 -19.37
C GLN A 835 4.57 -8.36 -19.87
N GLY A 836 5.53 -8.54 -18.96
CA GLY A 836 6.97 -8.42 -19.24
C GLY A 836 7.79 -9.63 -18.78
N ASP A 837 9.04 -9.73 -19.25
CA ASP A 837 9.97 -10.82 -18.98
C ASP A 837 10.69 -10.74 -17.62
N GLY A 838 10.36 -9.75 -16.80
CA GLY A 838 10.93 -9.54 -15.46
C GLY A 838 11.92 -8.38 -15.37
N THR A 839 12.34 -7.78 -16.49
CA THR A 839 13.05 -6.50 -16.50
C THR A 839 12.11 -5.32 -16.69
N PHE A 840 12.56 -4.11 -16.33
CA PHE A 840 11.77 -2.91 -16.58
C PHE A 840 11.57 -2.71 -18.09
N PRO A 841 10.35 -2.44 -18.60
CA PRO A 841 10.08 -2.46 -20.03
C PRO A 841 10.91 -1.45 -20.83
N ASP A 842 11.65 -1.91 -21.83
CA ASP A 842 12.33 -1.04 -22.80
C ASP A 842 11.37 -0.48 -23.87
N SER A 843 11.84 0.43 -24.73
CA SER A 843 10.98 0.98 -25.78
C SER A 843 10.44 -0.08 -26.75
N ILE A 844 11.11 -1.21 -26.94
CA ILE A 844 10.63 -2.29 -27.83
C ILE A 844 9.42 -2.98 -27.16
N GLN A 845 9.54 -3.35 -25.89
CA GLN A 845 8.47 -3.95 -25.11
C GLN A 845 7.27 -2.99 -24.97
N ILE A 846 7.53 -1.70 -24.70
CA ILE A 846 6.49 -0.66 -24.63
C ILE A 846 5.77 -0.52 -25.99
N ASN A 847 6.51 -0.50 -27.10
CA ASN A 847 5.90 -0.44 -28.44
C ASN A 847 5.08 -1.69 -28.78
N ARG A 848 5.49 -2.89 -28.33
CA ARG A 848 4.65 -4.09 -28.50
C ARG A 848 3.32 -3.96 -27.77
N TYR A 849 3.30 -3.36 -26.58
CA TYR A 849 2.05 -3.09 -25.88
C TYR A 849 1.20 -2.07 -26.62
N LYS A 850 1.80 -1.00 -27.16
CA LYS A 850 1.09 -0.09 -28.08
C LYS A 850 0.50 -0.83 -29.29
N ASP A 851 1.27 -1.68 -29.95
CA ASP A 851 0.79 -2.44 -31.12
C ASP A 851 -0.40 -3.34 -30.74
N GLN A 852 -0.41 -3.91 -29.53
CA GLN A 852 -1.56 -4.64 -28.99
C GLN A 852 -2.78 -3.73 -28.82
N LEU A 853 -2.60 -2.52 -28.25
CA LEU A 853 -3.69 -1.55 -28.12
C LEU A 853 -4.21 -1.08 -29.49
N ASP A 854 -3.34 -0.89 -30.48
CA ASP A 854 -3.75 -0.53 -31.84
C ASP A 854 -4.56 -1.65 -32.51
N ASN A 855 -4.18 -2.92 -32.32
CA ASN A 855 -4.99 -4.05 -32.78
C ASN A 855 -6.35 -4.13 -32.07
N ASN A 856 -6.38 -3.81 -30.78
CA ASN A 856 -7.62 -3.74 -29.99
C ASN A 856 -8.50 -2.56 -30.43
N LYS A 857 -7.91 -1.41 -30.78
CA LYS A 857 -8.61 -0.26 -31.37
C LYS A 857 -9.34 -0.67 -32.64
N GLU A 858 -8.67 -1.37 -33.56
CA GLU A 858 -9.31 -1.87 -34.78
C GLU A 858 -10.47 -2.83 -34.47
N THR A 859 -10.34 -3.68 -33.44
CA THR A 859 -11.43 -4.53 -32.97
C THR A 859 -12.62 -3.71 -32.49
N GLY A 860 -12.40 -2.71 -31.63
CA GLY A 860 -13.46 -1.81 -31.14
C GLY A 860 -14.10 -0.97 -32.25
N LEU A 861 -13.32 -0.47 -33.21
CA LEU A 861 -13.85 0.27 -34.37
C LEU A 861 -14.72 -0.61 -35.27
N ASN A 862 -14.34 -1.88 -35.46
CA ASN A 862 -15.18 -2.84 -36.18
C ASN A 862 -16.51 -3.08 -35.45
N GLU A 863 -16.53 -3.09 -34.11
CA GLU A 863 -17.77 -3.17 -33.35
C GLU A 863 -18.66 -1.93 -33.49
N LEU A 864 -18.04 -0.74 -33.56
CA LEU A 864 -18.73 0.55 -33.74
C LEU A 864 -19.16 0.82 -35.19
N SER A 865 -18.77 -0.03 -36.15
CA SER A 865 -19.11 0.14 -37.58
C SER A 865 -20.57 -0.18 -37.93
N ASP A 866 -21.33 -0.78 -37.00
CA ASP A 866 -22.76 -1.04 -37.20
C ASP A 866 -23.58 0.27 -37.20
N PRO A 867 -24.76 0.28 -37.86
CA PRO A 867 -25.60 1.47 -37.94
C PRO A 867 -25.98 2.01 -36.55
N THR A 868 -25.59 3.25 -36.27
CA THR A 868 -26.02 3.97 -35.07
C THR A 868 -27.42 4.53 -35.25
N MET A 869 -28.19 4.51 -34.18
CA MET A 869 -29.50 5.10 -34.05
C MET A 869 -29.38 6.35 -33.19
N MET A 870 -29.68 7.51 -33.77
CA MET A 870 -29.87 8.74 -32.99
C MET A 870 -31.33 8.83 -32.55
N ILE A 871 -31.54 9.16 -31.27
CA ILE A 871 -32.85 9.38 -30.66
C ILE A 871 -32.83 10.74 -29.98
N PRO A 872 -33.65 11.71 -30.43
CA PRO A 872 -34.51 11.66 -31.62
C PRO A 872 -33.71 11.68 -32.94
N GLY A 873 -34.13 10.93 -33.95
CA GLY A 873 -33.56 10.99 -35.30
C GLY A 873 -34.00 12.24 -36.07
N ASP A 874 -33.26 12.62 -37.11
CA ASP A 874 -33.50 13.85 -37.89
C ASP A 874 -34.91 13.92 -38.52
N ASP A 875 -35.47 12.77 -38.90
CA ASP A 875 -36.80 12.64 -39.52
C ASP A 875 -37.95 12.44 -38.52
N SER A 876 -37.66 12.41 -37.21
CA SER A 876 -38.68 12.17 -36.19
C SER A 876 -39.50 13.43 -35.90
N ASN A 877 -40.83 13.32 -35.99
CA ASN A 877 -41.77 14.32 -35.53
C ASN A 877 -42.83 13.67 -34.63
N PRO A 878 -42.93 14.04 -33.35
CA PRO A 878 -42.08 15.00 -32.60
C PRO A 878 -40.65 14.49 -32.33
N LYS A 879 -39.68 15.41 -32.26
CA LYS A 879 -38.28 15.14 -31.87
C LYS A 879 -38.19 14.82 -30.37
N ARG A 880 -38.57 13.60 -29.97
CA ARG A 880 -38.57 13.13 -28.59
C ARG A 880 -37.34 12.26 -28.28
N GLY A 881 -36.66 12.57 -27.18
CA GLY A 881 -35.67 11.68 -26.58
C GLY A 881 -36.30 10.48 -25.86
N VAL A 882 -35.47 9.70 -25.19
CA VAL A 882 -35.89 8.61 -24.31
C VAL A 882 -36.30 9.20 -22.96
N PHE A 883 -37.53 8.95 -22.52
CA PHE A 883 -38.05 9.49 -21.25
C PHE A 883 -37.95 8.46 -20.11
N TYR A 884 -37.38 8.90 -19.00
CA TYR A 884 -37.42 8.23 -17.71
C TYR A 884 -38.36 8.98 -16.77
N LYS A 885 -39.35 8.28 -16.21
CA LYS A 885 -40.27 8.85 -15.22
C LYS A 885 -39.69 8.64 -13.82
N LEU A 886 -39.60 9.70 -13.02
CA LEU A 886 -39.28 9.54 -11.60
C LEU A 886 -40.37 8.72 -10.90
N THR A 887 -39.97 7.83 -10.00
CA THR A 887 -40.89 7.13 -9.12
C THR A 887 -41.58 8.11 -8.15
N ASP A 888 -42.70 7.71 -7.55
CA ASP A 888 -43.40 8.55 -6.56
C ASP A 888 -42.48 8.93 -5.39
N GLY A 889 -41.61 8.01 -4.96
CA GLY A 889 -40.62 8.26 -3.90
C GLY A 889 -39.57 9.30 -4.33
N GLU A 890 -38.95 9.11 -5.49
CA GLU A 890 -37.96 10.06 -6.04
C GLU A 890 -38.58 11.46 -6.26
N ARG A 891 -39.81 11.52 -6.79
CA ARG A 891 -40.54 12.79 -6.96
C ARG A 891 -40.76 13.48 -5.62
N ASN A 892 -41.27 12.78 -4.61
CA ASN A 892 -41.57 13.40 -3.32
C ASN A 892 -40.30 13.95 -2.66
N VAL A 893 -39.19 13.20 -2.70
CA VAL A 893 -37.88 13.67 -2.21
C VAL A 893 -37.44 14.96 -2.91
N LEU A 894 -37.56 15.02 -4.25
CA LEU A 894 -37.25 16.23 -5.00
C LEU A 894 -38.12 17.41 -4.54
N LEU A 895 -39.43 17.21 -4.43
CA LEU A 895 -40.40 18.29 -4.19
C LEU A 895 -40.46 18.80 -2.74
N ASP A 896 -40.09 17.99 -1.75
CA ASP A 896 -40.10 18.38 -0.33
C ASP A 896 -39.15 19.56 -0.06
N GLY A 897 -37.97 19.52 -0.69
CA GLY A 897 -36.94 20.56 -0.64
C GLY A 897 -36.28 20.76 0.72
N LEU A 898 -34.96 20.92 0.71
CA LEU A 898 -34.13 21.18 1.87
C LEU A 898 -33.93 22.68 2.06
N LYS A 899 -33.64 23.15 3.28
CA LYS A 899 -33.25 24.55 3.49
C LYS A 899 -31.89 24.80 2.84
N ASP A 900 -31.77 25.89 2.09
CA ASP A 900 -30.50 26.29 1.49
C ASP A 900 -29.56 26.82 2.60
N PRO A 901 -28.40 26.18 2.85
CA PRO A 901 -27.46 26.61 3.88
C PRO A 901 -26.74 27.91 3.53
N ASP A 902 -26.59 28.21 2.23
CA ASP A 902 -25.91 29.42 1.75
C ASP A 902 -26.87 30.60 1.58
N ALA A 903 -28.18 30.34 1.48
CA ALA A 903 -29.21 31.34 1.25
C ALA A 903 -30.43 31.17 2.18
N PRO A 904 -30.35 31.68 3.43
CA PRO A 904 -31.43 31.57 4.41
C PRO A 904 -32.74 32.19 3.90
N GLY A 905 -33.74 31.35 3.65
CA GLY A 905 -35.04 31.76 3.10
C GLY A 905 -35.41 31.04 1.79
N TYR A 906 -34.43 30.41 1.14
CA TYR A 906 -34.66 29.58 -0.05
C TYR A 906 -34.58 28.09 0.28
N LYS A 907 -35.14 27.28 -0.62
CA LYS A 907 -35.01 25.83 -0.60
C LYS A 907 -34.13 25.34 -1.76
N ILE A 908 -33.42 24.24 -1.52
CA ILE A 908 -32.78 23.42 -2.55
C ILE A 908 -33.65 22.17 -2.73
N TYR A 909 -34.13 21.95 -3.94
CA TYR A 909 -34.92 20.76 -4.29
C TYR A 909 -33.98 19.78 -4.98
N GLN A 910 -33.77 18.61 -4.39
CA GLN A 910 -32.71 17.69 -4.83
C GLN A 910 -33.18 16.24 -4.76
N VAL A 911 -32.78 15.44 -5.75
CA VAL A 911 -32.98 13.98 -5.75
C VAL A 911 -31.80 13.27 -6.41
N VAL A 912 -31.46 12.08 -5.90
CA VAL A 912 -30.48 11.17 -6.51
C VAL A 912 -31.21 9.99 -7.13
N LEU A 913 -30.89 9.67 -8.38
CA LEU A 913 -31.48 8.60 -9.19
C LEU A 913 -30.44 7.51 -9.41
N GLN A 914 -30.76 6.27 -9.04
CA GLN A 914 -29.93 5.07 -9.28
C GLN A 914 -30.64 3.98 -10.06
N ASN A 915 -31.94 4.15 -10.33
CA ASN A 915 -32.79 3.12 -10.96
C ASN A 915 -32.78 3.18 -12.49
N ILE A 916 -31.90 3.98 -13.10
CA ILE A 916 -31.73 4.04 -14.56
C ILE A 916 -30.85 2.86 -14.97
N VAL A 917 -31.49 1.70 -15.12
CA VAL A 917 -30.79 0.43 -15.39
C VAL A 917 -30.56 0.21 -16.89
N PRO A 918 -29.42 -0.42 -17.26
CA PRO A 918 -29.14 -0.76 -18.64
C PRO A 918 -30.22 -1.65 -19.24
N ALA A 919 -30.53 -1.42 -20.50
CA ALA A 919 -31.33 -2.34 -21.27
C ALA A 919 -30.47 -3.52 -21.74
N TYR A 920 -31.06 -4.70 -21.66
CA TYR A 920 -30.51 -5.92 -22.25
C TYR A 920 -31.37 -6.32 -23.43
N ARG A 921 -30.88 -7.28 -24.23
CA ARG A 921 -31.65 -7.79 -25.38
C ARG A 921 -33.03 -8.32 -25.00
N THR A 922 -33.19 -8.84 -23.79
CA THR A 922 -34.47 -9.36 -23.25
C THR A 922 -35.36 -8.28 -22.64
N SER A 923 -34.87 -7.04 -22.51
CA SER A 923 -35.66 -5.94 -21.97
C SER A 923 -36.83 -5.59 -22.90
N VAL A 924 -37.98 -5.32 -22.30
CA VAL A 924 -39.19 -4.89 -23.02
C VAL A 924 -39.47 -3.42 -22.72
N VAL A 925 -39.97 -2.70 -23.73
CA VAL A 925 -40.17 -1.24 -23.71
C VAL A 925 -41.02 -0.78 -22.51
N ASP A 926 -42.03 -1.57 -22.14
CA ASP A 926 -42.92 -1.25 -21.01
C ASP A 926 -42.21 -1.22 -19.65
N THR A 927 -41.05 -1.88 -19.54
CA THR A 927 -40.28 -2.01 -18.29
C THR A 927 -38.95 -1.27 -18.32
N ASN A 928 -38.39 -1.02 -19.51
CA ASN A 928 -37.15 -0.27 -19.67
C ASN A 928 -37.26 0.62 -20.91
N PRO A 929 -37.18 1.96 -20.76
CA PRO A 929 -37.36 2.89 -21.88
C PRO A 929 -36.24 2.81 -22.93
N PHE A 930 -35.11 2.15 -22.61
CA PHE A 930 -34.00 1.90 -23.51
C PHE A 930 -34.04 0.51 -24.17
N ALA A 931 -35.16 -0.23 -24.09
CA ALA A 931 -35.26 -1.55 -24.71
C ALA A 931 -34.86 -1.55 -26.21
N ASN A 932 -34.13 -2.59 -26.64
CA ASN A 932 -33.47 -2.71 -27.95
C ASN A 932 -32.30 -1.75 -28.22
N CYS A 933 -31.87 -0.95 -27.25
CA CYS A 933 -30.70 -0.10 -27.35
C CYS A 933 -29.50 -0.72 -26.62
N ALA A 934 -28.41 -0.93 -27.35
CA ALA A 934 -27.08 -1.26 -26.83
C ALA A 934 -26.16 -0.03 -27.01
N ASN A 935 -25.03 0.01 -26.30
CA ASN A 935 -24.02 1.07 -26.34
C ASN A 935 -24.66 2.47 -26.37
N VAL A 936 -25.48 2.76 -25.35
CA VAL A 936 -26.27 3.99 -25.29
C VAL A 936 -25.43 5.12 -24.76
N ARG A 937 -25.27 6.17 -25.55
CA ARG A 937 -24.44 7.35 -25.28
C ARG A 937 -25.27 8.61 -25.36
N ILE A 938 -25.22 9.44 -24.33
CA ILE A 938 -25.97 10.69 -24.24
C ILE A 938 -25.18 11.86 -24.82
N HIS A 939 -25.90 12.77 -25.45
CA HIS A 939 -25.36 14.07 -25.86
C HIS A 939 -26.17 15.25 -25.31
N GLN A 940 -27.41 15.02 -24.87
CA GLN A 940 -28.21 16.02 -24.18
C GLN A 940 -29.11 15.38 -23.09
N VAL A 941 -29.27 16.08 -21.97
CA VAL A 941 -30.17 15.70 -20.87
C VAL A 941 -31.09 16.88 -20.56
N ARG A 942 -32.38 16.59 -20.37
CA ARG A 942 -33.38 17.59 -20.00
C ARG A 942 -34.24 17.06 -18.87
N VAL A 943 -34.61 17.94 -17.96
CA VAL A 943 -35.49 17.58 -16.84
C VAL A 943 -36.74 18.44 -16.93
N TRP A 944 -37.88 17.76 -16.85
CA TRP A 944 -39.18 18.37 -17.06
C TRP A 944 -40.08 18.17 -15.84
N LEU A 945 -40.61 19.29 -15.34
CA LEU A 945 -41.61 19.33 -14.28
C LEU A 945 -42.87 19.99 -14.85
N PRO A 946 -43.78 19.23 -15.49
CA PRO A 946 -45.10 19.71 -15.85
C PRO A 946 -45.80 20.42 -14.70
N LYS A 947 -46.55 21.48 -14.99
CA LYS A 947 -47.28 22.31 -14.02
C LYS A 947 -46.41 23.05 -13.00
N ALA A 948 -45.08 22.97 -13.07
CA ALA A 948 -44.20 23.83 -12.30
C ALA A 948 -44.49 25.31 -12.63
N ARG A 949 -44.40 26.17 -11.63
CA ARG A 949 -44.56 27.62 -11.79
C ARG A 949 -43.38 28.32 -11.13
N VAL A 950 -42.74 29.22 -11.88
CA VAL A 950 -41.62 30.02 -11.39
C VAL A 950 -41.77 31.47 -11.82
N THR A 951 -41.23 32.40 -11.02
CA THR A 951 -41.04 33.80 -11.41
C THR A 951 -39.56 34.12 -11.46
N GLN A 952 -39.16 34.85 -12.51
CA GLN A 952 -37.80 35.34 -12.68
C GLN A 952 -37.77 36.88 -12.69
N PRO A 953 -36.62 37.50 -12.36
CA PRO A 953 -36.45 38.94 -12.41
C PRO A 953 -36.70 39.56 -13.80
N ASP A 954 -36.53 38.78 -14.87
CA ASP A 954 -36.76 39.20 -16.26
C ASP A 954 -38.23 39.05 -16.72
N GLY A 955 -39.10 38.51 -15.86
CA GLY A 955 -40.51 38.27 -16.13
C GLY A 955 -40.83 37.05 -17.01
N ILE A 956 -39.81 36.31 -17.47
CA ILE A 956 -39.99 35.08 -18.27
C ILE A 956 -39.93 33.87 -17.32
N PRO A 957 -40.97 33.02 -17.24
CA PRO A 957 -41.02 31.96 -16.23
C PRO A 957 -40.18 30.74 -16.63
N LYS A 958 -38.85 30.92 -16.70
CA LYS A 958 -37.88 29.86 -17.01
C LYS A 958 -37.48 29.11 -15.74
N LEU A 959 -37.62 27.79 -15.74
CA LEU A 959 -37.06 26.95 -14.68
C LEU A 959 -35.65 26.52 -15.10
N ARG A 960 -34.69 26.59 -14.18
CA ARG A 960 -33.34 26.03 -14.34
C ARG A 960 -33.26 24.78 -13.48
N VAL A 961 -32.81 23.69 -14.10
CA VAL A 961 -32.56 22.42 -13.42
C VAL A 961 -31.12 22.04 -13.69
N ASP A 962 -30.32 21.98 -12.63
CA ASP A 962 -28.95 21.51 -12.65
C ASP A 962 -28.96 19.98 -12.46
N PHE A 963 -28.01 19.28 -13.08
CA PHE A 963 -27.85 17.85 -12.92
C PHE A 963 -26.37 17.46 -12.90
N VAL A 964 -26.07 16.34 -12.25
CA VAL A 964 -24.72 15.75 -12.20
C VAL A 964 -24.83 14.25 -12.39
N GLN A 965 -24.11 13.69 -13.36
CA GLN A 965 -23.86 12.25 -13.44
C GLN A 965 -22.55 11.96 -12.71
N TYR A 966 -22.54 11.00 -11.79
CA TYR A 966 -21.39 10.77 -10.91
C TYR A 966 -20.29 9.90 -11.51
N GLY A 967 -20.52 9.32 -12.69
CA GLY A 967 -19.53 8.62 -13.49
C GLY A 967 -19.44 7.11 -13.29
N ASP A 968 -20.26 6.54 -12.40
CA ASP A 968 -20.47 5.10 -12.18
C ASP A 968 -21.36 4.51 -13.28
N GLU A 969 -20.83 4.40 -14.50
CA GLU A 969 -21.59 4.01 -15.67
C GLU A 969 -21.51 2.51 -15.95
N THR A 970 -22.61 1.93 -16.43
CA THR A 970 -22.60 0.60 -17.05
C THR A 970 -22.92 0.70 -18.54
N VAL A 971 -22.08 0.10 -19.39
CA VAL A 971 -22.30 0.05 -20.84
C VAL A 971 -22.55 -1.38 -21.27
N VAL A 972 -23.58 -1.60 -22.10
CA VAL A 972 -23.89 -2.91 -22.67
C VAL A 972 -23.48 -2.95 -24.15
N PRO A 973 -22.55 -3.82 -24.58
CA PRO A 973 -22.11 -3.96 -25.96
C PRO A 973 -23.17 -4.66 -26.82
N THR A 974 -22.95 -4.69 -28.14
CA THR A 974 -23.92 -5.22 -29.12
C THR A 974 -23.89 -6.75 -29.28
N GLN A 975 -22.80 -7.42 -28.84
CA GLN A 975 -22.51 -8.83 -29.11
C GLN A 975 -23.20 -9.84 -28.18
N TRP A 976 -23.25 -11.12 -28.62
CA TRP A 976 -23.79 -12.25 -27.87
C TRP A 976 -22.66 -13.08 -27.22
N THR A 977 -22.75 -13.32 -25.91
CA THR A 977 -22.02 -14.40 -25.21
C THR A 977 -22.96 -15.55 -24.83
N PRO A 978 -22.47 -16.81 -24.75
CA PRO A 978 -23.30 -17.94 -24.35
C PRO A 978 -23.88 -17.83 -22.92
N LYS A 979 -25.20 -17.99 -22.88
CA LYS A 979 -26.19 -18.26 -21.81
C LYS A 979 -26.11 -17.68 -20.38
N ASP A 980 -24.98 -17.30 -19.78
CA ASP A 980 -24.99 -17.00 -18.33
C ASP A 980 -24.60 -15.58 -17.89
N ARG A 981 -24.36 -14.61 -18.81
CA ARG A 981 -24.47 -13.15 -18.56
C ARG A 981 -24.15 -12.34 -19.85
N PRO A 982 -24.89 -11.26 -20.18
CA PRO A 982 -24.39 -10.24 -21.10
C PRO A 982 -23.13 -9.60 -20.49
N ILE A 983 -22.08 -9.37 -21.29
CA ILE A 983 -20.89 -8.64 -20.82
C ILE A 983 -21.29 -7.17 -20.64
N SER A 984 -21.83 -6.79 -19.48
CA SER A 984 -21.93 -5.39 -19.11
C SER A 984 -20.54 -4.90 -18.68
N ILE A 985 -20.08 -3.78 -19.24
CA ILE A 985 -18.81 -3.17 -18.86
C ILE A 985 -19.09 -2.07 -17.84
N ALA A 986 -18.68 -2.30 -16.59
CA ALA A 986 -18.72 -1.29 -15.54
C ALA A 986 -17.54 -0.33 -15.72
N CYS A 987 -17.83 0.97 -15.69
CA CYS A 987 -16.89 2.05 -15.91
C CYS A 987 -17.04 3.10 -14.79
N ARG A 988 -15.93 3.71 -14.38
CA ARG A 988 -15.90 4.82 -13.43
C ARG A 988 -15.09 5.97 -14.01
N HIS A 989 -15.76 7.04 -14.39
CA HIS A 989 -15.10 8.23 -14.92
C HIS A 989 -15.39 9.46 -14.05
N ALA A 990 -14.72 10.59 -14.34
CA ALA A 990 -14.98 11.85 -13.64
C ALA A 990 -16.44 12.30 -13.81
N SER A 991 -17.02 12.91 -12.77
CA SER A 991 -18.41 13.36 -12.80
C SER A 991 -18.67 14.39 -13.90
N VAL A 992 -19.89 14.39 -14.43
CA VAL A 992 -20.30 15.27 -15.51
C VAL A 992 -21.52 16.07 -15.07
N GLY A 993 -21.30 17.36 -14.85
CA GLY A 993 -22.36 18.32 -14.54
C GLY A 993 -22.96 18.95 -15.78
N GLY A 994 -24.19 19.41 -15.67
CA GLY A 994 -24.86 20.21 -16.69
C GLY A 994 -26.10 20.90 -16.13
N TRP A 995 -26.78 21.66 -16.97
CA TRP A 995 -28.01 22.33 -16.59
C TRP A 995 -28.93 22.47 -17.79
N SER A 996 -30.23 22.31 -17.56
CA SER A 996 -31.29 22.55 -18.55
C SER A 996 -32.15 23.73 -18.11
N THR A 997 -32.65 24.48 -19.09
CA THR A 997 -33.71 25.46 -18.85
C THR A 997 -34.87 25.23 -19.81
N TYR A 998 -36.09 25.47 -19.32
CA TYR A 998 -37.27 25.51 -20.16
C TYR A 998 -38.27 26.53 -19.66
N ASN A 999 -39.11 27.03 -20.56
CA ASN A 999 -40.21 27.93 -20.22
C ASN A 999 -41.36 27.11 -19.63
N THR A 1000 -41.73 27.40 -18.38
CA THR A 1000 -42.80 26.66 -17.67
C THR A 1000 -44.21 27.02 -18.15
N ARG A 1001 -44.37 28.10 -18.93
CA ARG A 1001 -45.68 28.55 -19.43
C ARG A 1001 -46.22 27.57 -20.47
N GLY A 1002 -47.39 26.99 -20.18
CA GLY A 1002 -48.09 26.09 -21.11
C GLY A 1002 -47.55 24.66 -21.14
N ILE A 1003 -46.68 24.30 -20.18
CA ILE A 1003 -46.20 22.93 -20.00
C ILE A 1003 -46.98 22.29 -18.85
N ASP A 1004 -48.13 21.70 -19.15
CA ASP A 1004 -49.01 21.08 -18.14
C ASP A 1004 -49.05 19.55 -18.24
N SER A 1005 -48.54 18.98 -19.32
CA SER A 1005 -48.51 17.53 -19.58
C SER A 1005 -47.26 17.09 -20.36
N LEU A 1006 -47.05 15.77 -20.44
CA LEU A 1006 -45.99 15.17 -21.26
C LEU A 1006 -46.11 15.52 -22.75
N ASP A 1007 -47.34 15.67 -23.26
CA ASP A 1007 -47.55 16.04 -24.66
C ASP A 1007 -47.13 17.49 -24.95
N ASP A 1008 -47.22 18.38 -23.97
CA ASP A 1008 -46.81 19.78 -24.11
C ASP A 1008 -45.29 19.92 -24.15
N ILE A 1009 -44.58 19.12 -23.35
CA ILE A 1009 -43.11 19.01 -23.37
C ILE A 1009 -42.62 18.78 -24.80
N THR A 1010 -43.28 17.87 -25.50
CA THR A 1010 -42.80 17.37 -26.79
C THR A 1010 -43.07 18.30 -27.97
N LYS A 1011 -43.81 19.37 -27.72
CA LYS A 1011 -44.11 20.45 -28.65
C LYS A 1011 -43.31 21.72 -28.33
N ALA A 1012 -42.57 21.74 -27.22
CA ALA A 1012 -41.78 22.89 -26.81
C ALA A 1012 -40.56 23.09 -27.73
N THR A 1013 -40.41 24.30 -28.27
CA THR A 1013 -39.37 24.65 -29.25
C THR A 1013 -38.22 25.50 -28.69
N ASP A 1014 -38.42 26.14 -27.53
CA ASP A 1014 -37.46 27.09 -26.95
C ASP A 1014 -36.63 26.43 -25.84
N MET A 1015 -35.44 25.94 -26.20
CA MET A 1015 -34.47 25.40 -25.23
C MET A 1015 -33.04 25.65 -25.68
N ASP A 1016 -32.15 25.81 -24.69
CA ASP A 1016 -30.72 25.80 -24.93
C ASP A 1016 -30.28 24.36 -25.29
N VAL A 1017 -29.59 24.23 -26.43
CA VAL A 1017 -28.91 22.98 -26.79
C VAL A 1017 -27.68 22.87 -25.89
N GLN A 1018 -27.66 21.84 -25.04
CA GLN A 1018 -26.46 21.48 -24.31
C GLN A 1018 -25.65 20.52 -25.17
N ASP A 1019 -24.36 20.77 -25.27
CA ASP A 1019 -23.42 19.82 -25.83
C ASP A 1019 -22.62 19.19 -24.67
N LEU A 1020 -23.07 18.03 -24.20
CA LEU A 1020 -22.37 17.28 -23.14
C LEU A 1020 -21.02 16.71 -23.61
N ALA A 1021 -20.76 16.68 -24.93
CA ALA A 1021 -19.49 16.28 -25.51
C ALA A 1021 -18.45 17.42 -25.53
N GLN A 1022 -18.85 18.69 -25.47
CA GLN A 1022 -17.94 19.84 -25.31
C GLN A 1022 -17.47 20.08 -23.86
N GLY A 1023 -18.01 19.33 -22.89
CA GLY A 1023 -17.59 19.36 -21.50
C GLY A 1023 -18.09 20.58 -20.73
N CYS A 1024 -19.00 20.37 -19.79
CA CYS A 1024 -19.08 21.23 -18.61
C CYS A 1024 -18.17 20.65 -17.53
N PHE A 1025 -16.84 20.74 -17.76
CA PHE A 1025 -15.92 21.05 -16.67
C PHE A 1025 -16.28 22.45 -16.19
N THR A 1026 -16.12 22.79 -14.91
CA THR A 1026 -16.39 24.16 -14.43
C THR A 1026 -15.61 25.21 -15.24
N ASN A 1027 -16.23 25.74 -16.30
CA ASN A 1027 -15.92 26.94 -17.08
C ASN A 1027 -14.47 27.23 -17.56
N LYS A 1028 -13.51 26.29 -17.65
CA LYS A 1028 -12.10 26.68 -17.93
C LYS A 1028 -11.28 25.99 -19.03
N SER A 1029 -11.77 25.02 -19.79
CA SER A 1029 -11.02 24.57 -20.98
C SER A 1029 -11.92 23.94 -22.05
N LYS A 1030 -11.91 24.52 -23.25
CA LYS A 1030 -12.53 23.92 -24.45
C LYS A 1030 -11.54 22.94 -25.07
N MET A 1031 -11.60 21.67 -24.68
CA MET A 1031 -11.09 20.59 -25.55
C MET A 1031 -12.08 20.33 -26.68
N SER A 1032 -11.61 19.91 -27.84
CA SER A 1032 -12.49 19.57 -28.96
C SER A 1032 -13.37 18.37 -28.60
N ALA A 1033 -14.68 18.47 -28.83
CA ALA A 1033 -15.65 17.41 -28.56
C ALA A 1033 -15.29 16.05 -29.20
N GLU A 1034 -14.51 16.08 -30.30
CA GLU A 1034 -14.02 14.90 -31.02
C GLU A 1034 -13.09 14.00 -30.18
N LEU A 1035 -12.49 14.52 -29.10
CA LEU A 1035 -11.56 13.78 -28.25
C LEU A 1035 -12.17 13.30 -26.94
N MET A 1036 -13.45 13.57 -26.65
CA MET A 1036 -14.12 13.20 -25.41
C MET A 1036 -15.18 12.11 -25.60
N ALA A 1037 -15.18 11.12 -24.72
CA ALA A 1037 -16.15 10.05 -24.74
C ALA A 1037 -17.49 10.61 -24.30
N PRO A 1038 -18.55 10.35 -25.08
CA PRO A 1038 -19.89 10.56 -24.59
C PRO A 1038 -20.13 9.55 -23.46
N ILE A 1039 -20.75 10.03 -22.40
CA ILE A 1039 -21.17 9.21 -21.26
C ILE A 1039 -22.52 8.56 -21.61
N GLY A 1040 -22.98 7.62 -20.81
CA GLY A 1040 -24.27 6.96 -20.95
C GLY A 1040 -25.27 7.38 -19.88
N PRO A 1041 -26.54 6.97 -20.03
CA PRO A 1041 -27.60 7.29 -19.07
C PRO A 1041 -27.58 6.37 -17.84
N PHE A 1042 -26.91 5.21 -17.92
CA PHE A 1042 -26.95 4.15 -16.91
C PHE A 1042 -25.91 4.37 -15.81
N ALA A 1043 -26.13 5.40 -15.00
CA ALA A 1043 -25.24 5.81 -13.92
C ALA A 1043 -26.06 6.43 -12.78
N THR A 1044 -25.40 6.80 -11.69
CA THR A 1044 -26.04 7.62 -10.65
C THR A 1044 -26.15 9.07 -11.13
N TRP A 1045 -27.37 9.62 -11.06
CA TRP A 1045 -27.68 11.01 -11.41
C TRP A 1045 -28.17 11.79 -10.20
N GLU A 1046 -27.70 13.01 -10.03
CA GLU A 1046 -28.27 13.99 -9.12
C GLU A 1046 -29.02 15.05 -9.94
N ILE A 1047 -30.23 15.40 -9.52
CA ILE A 1047 -31.02 16.50 -10.08
C ILE A 1047 -31.24 17.53 -8.98
N THR A 1048 -30.90 18.77 -9.27
CA THR A 1048 -30.93 19.87 -8.29
C THR A 1048 -31.58 21.12 -8.88
N ILE A 1049 -32.51 21.71 -8.13
CA ILE A 1049 -33.12 23.00 -8.41
C ILE A 1049 -32.83 23.92 -7.22
N TYR A 1050 -32.02 24.93 -7.48
CA TYR A 1050 -31.71 25.97 -6.50
C TYR A 1050 -32.82 27.01 -6.51
N GLY A 1051 -33.66 27.04 -5.46
CA GLY A 1051 -34.73 28.03 -5.36
C GLY A 1051 -34.22 29.48 -5.37
N ARG A 1052 -32.98 29.71 -4.92
CA ARG A 1052 -32.31 31.03 -4.98
C ARG A 1052 -32.09 31.56 -6.40
N ASN A 1053 -32.19 30.72 -7.43
CA ASN A 1053 -32.08 31.13 -8.83
C ASN A 1053 -33.38 31.77 -9.35
N HIS A 1054 -34.45 31.79 -8.54
CA HIS A 1054 -35.78 32.26 -8.90
C HIS A 1054 -36.30 33.22 -7.83
N GLU A 1055 -37.19 34.14 -8.20
CA GLU A 1055 -37.87 34.99 -7.20
C GLU A 1055 -38.87 34.19 -6.38
N SER A 1056 -39.56 33.25 -7.04
CA SER A 1056 -40.41 32.26 -6.39
C SER A 1056 -40.49 30.99 -7.22
N VAL A 1057 -40.68 29.86 -6.52
CA VAL A 1057 -40.96 28.54 -7.12
C VAL A 1057 -42.19 27.94 -6.46
N ASN A 1058 -43.07 27.34 -7.25
CA ASN A 1058 -44.23 26.59 -6.78
C ASN A 1058 -44.32 25.26 -7.54
N PHE A 1059 -44.27 24.17 -6.78
CA PHE A 1059 -44.36 22.81 -7.28
C PHE A 1059 -45.58 22.04 -6.75
N ASP A 1060 -46.53 22.71 -6.09
CA ASP A 1060 -47.70 22.08 -5.45
C ASP A 1060 -48.59 21.31 -6.44
N GLN A 1061 -48.55 21.69 -7.72
CA GLN A 1061 -49.32 21.08 -8.80
C GLN A 1061 -48.50 20.10 -9.66
N VAL A 1062 -47.21 19.90 -9.35
CA VAL A 1062 -46.34 18.97 -10.09
C VAL A 1062 -46.67 17.54 -9.67
N ASP A 1063 -47.34 16.81 -10.56
CA ASP A 1063 -47.74 15.41 -10.34
C ASP A 1063 -46.75 14.41 -10.93
N ASP A 1064 -45.98 14.80 -11.95
CA ASP A 1064 -44.97 13.97 -12.59
C ASP A 1064 -43.66 14.75 -12.82
N VAL A 1065 -42.53 14.03 -12.83
CA VAL A 1065 -41.22 14.57 -13.20
C VAL A 1065 -40.54 13.60 -14.15
N TRP A 1066 -39.96 14.13 -15.23
CA TRP A 1066 -39.40 13.34 -16.32
C TRP A 1066 -37.98 13.77 -16.65
N VAL A 1067 -37.11 12.80 -16.88
CA VAL A 1067 -35.78 13.01 -17.45
C VAL A 1067 -35.81 12.55 -18.90
N GLU A 1068 -35.45 13.43 -19.83
CA GLU A 1068 -35.35 13.13 -21.25
C GLU A 1068 -33.87 13.02 -21.65
N PHE A 1069 -33.52 11.87 -22.21
CA PHE A 1069 -32.18 11.58 -22.72
C PHE A 1069 -32.18 11.61 -24.24
N TRP A 1070 -31.33 12.45 -24.81
CA TRP A 1070 -31.04 12.39 -26.24
C TRP A 1070 -29.77 11.58 -26.42
N VAL A 1071 -29.88 10.50 -27.19
CA VAL A 1071 -28.89 9.44 -27.24
C VAL A 1071 -28.51 9.04 -28.65
N THR A 1072 -27.26 8.63 -28.80
CA THR A 1072 -26.82 7.71 -29.83
C THR A 1072 -26.79 6.31 -29.24
N ALA A 1073 -27.38 5.33 -29.92
CA ALA A 1073 -27.41 3.95 -29.49
C ALA A 1073 -27.21 3.01 -30.68
N MET A 1074 -26.96 1.74 -30.41
CA MET A 1074 -26.84 0.68 -31.40
C MET A 1074 -27.93 -0.36 -31.17
N LYS A 1075 -28.25 -1.17 -32.18
CA LYS A 1075 -29.16 -2.32 -32.01
C LYS A 1075 -28.38 -3.56 -31.57
N PHE A 1076 -28.99 -4.40 -30.74
CA PHE A 1076 -28.44 -5.72 -30.42
C PHE A 1076 -28.30 -6.58 -31.68
N LYS A 1077 -27.17 -7.29 -31.81
CA LYS A 1077 -26.95 -8.20 -32.95
C LYS A 1077 -27.84 -9.44 -32.86
N ASP A 1078 -28.27 -9.92 -34.01
CA ASP A 1078 -28.95 -11.21 -34.10
C ASP A 1078 -28.02 -12.35 -33.69
N ARG A 1079 -28.60 -13.40 -33.07
CA ARG A 1079 -27.80 -14.56 -32.67
C ARG A 1079 -27.27 -15.19 -33.96
N PRO A 1080 -25.96 -15.50 -34.08
CA PRO A 1080 -25.47 -16.26 -35.23
C PRO A 1080 -26.34 -17.51 -35.35
N SER A 1081 -26.99 -17.69 -36.52
CA SER A 1081 -27.73 -18.92 -36.75
C SER A 1081 -26.75 -20.08 -36.59
N ALA A 1082 -27.13 -21.15 -35.89
CA ALA A 1082 -26.29 -22.32 -35.62
C ALA A 1082 -25.92 -23.15 -36.87
N LYS A 1083 -25.78 -22.49 -38.03
CA LYS A 1083 -25.33 -23.01 -39.30
C LYS A 1083 -24.36 -22.00 -39.93
N SER A 1084 -23.13 -21.95 -39.42
CA SER A 1084 -21.94 -21.60 -40.19
C SER A 1084 -20.74 -22.27 -39.54
#